data_AF-A0AAP0DA96-F1
#
_entry.id   AF-A0AAP0DA96-F1
#
_cell.length_a   1.000
_cell.length_b   1.000
_cell.length_c   1.000
_cell.angle_alpha   90.00
_cell.angle_beta   90.00
_cell.angle_gamma   90.00
#
_symmetry.space_group_name_H-M   'P 1'
#
loop_
_entity.id
_entity.type
_entity.pdbx_description
1 polymer ?
#
loop_
_entity_poly.entity_id
_entity_poly.type
_entity_poly.pdbx_seq_one_letter_code
_entity_poly.pdbx_strand_id
1 'polypeptide(L)'
;MGGGFRVLHLVRPFLAFLPEVQSADRKVPFREKVIYTVISLFIFLVCSQLPLYGIHSTTGADPFYWMRVILASNRGTVMELGITPIVTSGLVMQLLAGSKIIEVDNNVREDRALLNGAQKLLGILIAVGEAVAYVLSGMYGSVGQLGVGNAILIIVQLCFAGIIVICLDELLQKGYGLGSGISLFIATNICESIIWKAFSPTTINSGRGAEFEGAVIALFHLLITRSDKVRALREAFYRQNLPNVTNLLATVLIFLIVIYFQGFRVVLPVRSKNARGQQGSYPIKLFYTSNMPIILQSALVSNLYFISQLLHRKYNGNFLVDLLGKWKESEYSGQSVPVGGIAYYVTAPSSLADMAANPFHALFYLVFMLTACALFSKTWIEVSGSSARDVAKQLKEQQMVMPGHRDSNLQKELNRYIPTAAAFGGMCIGALTVLADFMGAIGSGTGILLAVTIIYQYFETFEKEKKAWSGVSDLLHMGGGFRVLHLVRPFLAFLPEVQSADRKVPFREKVIYTVISLFIFLVCSQLPLYGIHSTTGADPFYWMRVILASNRGTVMELGITPIVTSGLVMQLLAGSKIIEVDNNVREDRALLNGAQKLLGILIAVGEAVAYVLSGMYGSVGQLGVGNAILIIVQLCFAGIIVICLDELLQKGYGLGSGISLFIATNICESIIWKAFSPTTINSGRGAEFEGAVIALFHLLITRSDKVRALREAFYRQNLPNVTNLLATVLIFLIVIYFQGFRVVLPVRSKNARGQQGSYPIKLFYTSNMPIILQSALVSNLYFISQLLHRKYNGNFLVDLLGKWKESEYSGQSVPVGGIAYYVTAPSSLADMAANPFHALFYLVFMLTACALFSKTWIEVSGSSARDVAKQLKEQQMVMPGHRDSNLQKELNRYIPTAAAFGGMCIGALTVLADFMGAIGSGTGILLAVTIIYQYFETFEKEKASELGLFGF
;
A
#
# COMPACT_ATOMS: atom_id res chain seq x y z
N MET A 1 -27.38 1.77 -56.37
CA MET A 1 -28.72 2.12 -55.84
C MET A 1 -29.35 0.87 -55.28
N GLY A 2 -29.58 0.85 -53.98
CA GLY A 2 -30.09 -0.28 -53.20
C GLY A 2 -30.11 0.12 -51.73
N GLY A 3 -30.58 1.34 -51.45
CA GLY A 3 -30.68 1.89 -50.10
C GLY A 3 -31.87 1.29 -49.38
N GLY A 4 -31.75 0.04 -48.96
CA GLY A 4 -32.64 -0.51 -47.95
C GLY A 4 -32.47 0.31 -46.66
N PHE A 5 -33.58 0.70 -46.05
CA PHE A 5 -33.61 1.41 -44.78
C PHE A 5 -32.96 0.53 -43.70
N ARG A 6 -31.65 0.69 -43.47
CA ARG A 6 -30.94 -0.07 -42.44
C ARG A 6 -31.31 0.51 -41.08
N VAL A 7 -31.79 -0.34 -40.17
CA VAL A 7 -32.20 0.02 -38.80
C VAL A 7 -31.12 0.82 -38.06
N LEU A 8 -29.83 0.57 -38.34
CA LEU A 8 -28.70 1.31 -37.77
C LEU A 8 -28.71 2.83 -38.06
N HIS A 9 -29.30 3.28 -39.18
CA HIS A 9 -29.37 4.72 -39.50
C HIS A 9 -30.32 5.50 -38.57
N LEU A 10 -31.24 4.83 -37.87
CA LEU A 10 -32.11 5.46 -36.85
C LEU A 10 -31.32 5.96 -35.63
N VAL A 11 -30.11 5.44 -35.41
CA VAL A 11 -29.26 5.80 -34.26
C VAL A 11 -28.44 7.07 -34.52
N ARG A 12 -28.20 7.43 -35.79
CA ARG A 12 -27.39 8.61 -36.18
C ARG A 12 -27.72 9.91 -35.42
N PRO A 13 -28.98 10.35 -35.25
CA PRO A 13 -29.27 11.59 -34.54
C PRO A 13 -28.89 11.54 -33.05
N PHE A 14 -28.89 10.34 -32.45
CA PHE A 14 -28.53 10.16 -31.04
C PHE A 14 -27.02 10.12 -30.80
N LEU A 15 -26.21 9.78 -31.82
CA LEU A 15 -24.74 9.74 -31.69
C LEU A 15 -24.14 11.10 -31.30
N ALA A 16 -24.74 12.20 -31.74
CA ALA A 16 -24.26 13.55 -31.39
C ALA A 16 -24.46 13.90 -29.90
N PHE A 17 -25.41 13.25 -29.22
CA PHE A 17 -25.73 13.50 -27.82
C PHE A 17 -25.06 12.51 -26.85
N LEU A 18 -24.51 11.41 -27.37
CA LEU A 18 -23.82 10.43 -26.54
C LEU A 18 -22.42 10.93 -26.18
N PRO A 19 -22.03 10.90 -24.89
CA PRO A 19 -20.64 11.15 -24.53
C PRO A 19 -19.80 10.07 -25.19
N GLU A 20 -18.73 10.42 -25.92
CA GLU A 20 -17.85 9.44 -26.56
C GLU A 20 -16.41 9.70 -26.15
N VAL A 21 -15.68 8.63 -25.77
CA VAL A 21 -14.25 8.77 -25.46
C VAL A 21 -13.49 8.90 -26.77
N GLN A 22 -12.71 9.95 -26.98
CA GLN A 22 -11.96 10.10 -28.23
C GLN A 22 -10.93 8.98 -28.39
N SER A 23 -10.88 8.37 -29.58
CA SER A 23 -9.83 7.38 -29.90
C SER A 23 -8.46 8.02 -29.80
N ALA A 24 -7.47 7.31 -29.27
CA ALA A 24 -6.12 7.86 -29.13
C ALA A 24 -5.53 8.29 -30.48
N ASP A 25 -5.15 9.56 -30.60
CA ASP A 25 -4.55 10.13 -31.82
C ASP A 25 -3.21 9.48 -32.18
N ARG A 26 -2.52 8.93 -31.17
CA ARG A 26 -1.26 8.19 -31.31
C ARG A 26 -1.37 6.82 -30.65
N LYS A 27 -0.56 5.86 -31.10
CA LYS A 27 -0.42 4.57 -30.41
C LYS A 27 0.07 4.83 -28.97
N VAL A 28 -0.80 4.55 -28.00
CA VAL A 28 -0.51 4.72 -26.58
C VAL A 28 0.61 3.73 -26.20
N PRO A 29 1.74 4.19 -25.63
CA PRO A 29 2.79 3.30 -25.19
C PRO A 29 2.29 2.38 -24.07
N PHE A 30 2.84 1.17 -24.00
CA PHE A 30 2.46 0.15 -23.01
C PHE A 30 2.39 0.68 -21.56
N ARG A 31 3.32 1.58 -21.20
CA ARG A 31 3.36 2.21 -19.87
C ARG A 31 2.14 3.08 -19.59
N GLU A 32 1.78 3.96 -20.53
CA GLU A 32 0.58 4.79 -20.41
C GLU A 32 -0.65 3.88 -20.32
N LYS A 33 -0.69 2.77 -21.09
CA LYS A 33 -1.81 1.84 -21.02
C LYS A 33 -2.01 1.21 -19.63
N VAL A 34 -0.93 0.82 -18.99
CA VAL A 34 -0.97 0.28 -17.61
C VAL A 34 -1.51 1.34 -16.65
N ILE A 35 -1.08 2.59 -16.77
CA ILE A 35 -1.54 3.69 -15.91
C ILE A 35 -3.05 3.92 -16.06
N TYR A 36 -3.55 4.04 -17.29
CA TYR A 36 -5.00 4.18 -17.53
C TYR A 36 -5.79 2.98 -17.00
N THR A 37 -5.24 1.77 -17.12
CA THR A 37 -5.86 0.56 -16.57
C THR A 37 -5.95 0.64 -15.03
N VAL A 38 -4.90 1.09 -14.35
CA VAL A 38 -4.88 1.24 -12.89
C VAL A 38 -5.81 2.38 -12.43
N ILE A 39 -5.84 3.51 -13.15
CA ILE A 39 -6.75 4.62 -12.83
C ILE A 39 -8.21 4.17 -12.96
N SER A 40 -8.57 3.49 -14.04
CA SER A 40 -9.93 2.96 -14.22
C SER A 40 -10.32 1.96 -13.14
N LEU A 41 -9.38 1.09 -12.73
CA LEU A 41 -9.58 0.16 -11.61
C LEU A 41 -9.79 0.88 -10.28
N PHE A 42 -8.98 1.91 -10.01
CA PHE A 42 -9.09 2.67 -8.78
C PHE A 42 -10.44 3.40 -8.70
N ILE A 43 -10.87 4.04 -9.79
CA ILE A 43 -12.19 4.68 -9.85
C ILE A 43 -13.29 3.64 -9.61
N PHE A 44 -13.23 2.48 -10.27
CA PHE A 44 -14.18 1.39 -10.09
C PHE A 44 -14.25 0.93 -8.62
N LEU A 45 -13.10 0.67 -7.98
CA LEU A 45 -13.03 0.23 -6.58
C LEU A 45 -13.59 1.27 -5.61
N VAL A 46 -13.26 2.55 -5.81
CA VAL A 46 -13.80 3.63 -4.98
C VAL A 46 -15.33 3.71 -5.14
N CYS A 47 -15.84 3.67 -6.37
CA CYS A 47 -17.29 3.67 -6.62
C CYS A 47 -17.99 2.46 -5.98
N SER A 48 -17.34 1.29 -5.97
CA SER A 48 -17.86 0.06 -5.34
C SER A 48 -17.94 0.11 -3.81
N GLN A 49 -17.30 1.11 -3.18
CA GLN A 49 -17.30 1.31 -1.74
C GLN A 49 -18.10 2.55 -1.30
N LEU A 50 -18.45 3.44 -2.23
CA LEU A 50 -19.24 4.63 -1.93
C LEU A 50 -20.71 4.25 -1.69
N PRO A 51 -21.27 4.50 -0.49
CA PRO A 51 -22.67 4.23 -0.21
C PRO A 51 -23.59 5.20 -0.98
N LEU A 52 -24.76 4.71 -1.41
CA LEU A 52 -25.80 5.55 -2.00
C LEU A 52 -26.42 6.48 -0.96
N TYR A 53 -26.79 7.68 -1.40
CA TYR A 53 -27.46 8.65 -0.56
C TYR A 53 -28.95 8.30 -0.40
N GLY A 54 -29.49 8.45 0.81
CA GLY A 54 -30.94 8.32 1.08
C GLY A 54 -31.45 6.90 1.37
N ILE A 55 -30.56 5.92 1.58
CA ILE A 55 -30.96 4.57 2.02
C ILE A 55 -31.23 4.57 3.52
N HIS A 56 -32.48 4.30 3.92
CA HIS A 56 -32.90 4.25 5.33
C HIS A 56 -33.01 2.83 5.91
N SER A 57 -33.21 1.80 5.06
CA SER A 57 -33.25 0.40 5.51
C SER A 57 -32.66 -0.54 4.45
N THR A 58 -31.67 -1.33 4.84
CA THR A 58 -31.06 -2.41 4.02
C THR A 58 -31.59 -3.80 4.39
N THR A 59 -32.68 -3.89 5.16
CA THR A 59 -33.17 -5.14 5.77
C THR A 59 -33.96 -6.05 4.83
N GLY A 60 -34.18 -5.68 3.57
CA GLY A 60 -34.86 -6.53 2.59
C GLY A 60 -34.00 -7.70 2.09
N ALA A 61 -34.62 -8.83 1.78
CA ALA A 61 -33.97 -9.98 1.12
C ALA A 61 -33.53 -9.61 -0.30
N ASP A 62 -32.24 -9.74 -0.60
CA ASP A 62 -31.62 -9.37 -1.89
C ASP A 62 -31.98 -10.39 -2.99
N PRO A 63 -32.78 -10.02 -4.01
CA PRO A 63 -33.19 -10.94 -5.07
C PRO A 63 -32.04 -11.31 -6.02
N PHE A 64 -31.02 -10.46 -6.10
CA PHE A 64 -29.93 -10.58 -7.07
C PHE A 64 -28.61 -11.07 -6.47
N TYR A 65 -28.64 -11.62 -5.26
CA TYR A 65 -27.43 -12.05 -4.54
C TYR A 65 -26.48 -12.90 -5.41
N TRP A 66 -27.03 -13.87 -6.15
CA TRP A 66 -26.26 -14.75 -7.03
C TRP A 66 -25.75 -14.05 -8.30
N MET A 67 -26.43 -13.01 -8.76
CA MET A 67 -26.08 -12.26 -9.97
C MET A 67 -24.99 -11.22 -9.70
N ARG A 68 -24.92 -10.68 -8.48
CA ARG A 68 -23.96 -9.62 -8.09
C ARG A 68 -22.49 -9.95 -8.32
N VAL A 69 -22.11 -11.22 -8.11
CA VAL A 69 -20.71 -11.67 -8.32
C VAL A 69 -20.29 -11.47 -9.78
N ILE A 70 -21.16 -11.82 -10.73
CA ILE A 70 -20.89 -11.73 -12.17
C ILE A 70 -21.07 -10.32 -12.68
N LEU A 71 -22.03 -9.59 -12.12
CA LEU A 71 -22.34 -8.22 -12.50
C LEU A 71 -21.41 -7.18 -11.87
N ALA A 72 -20.44 -7.61 -11.07
CA ALA A 72 -19.51 -6.72 -10.38
C ALA A 72 -20.26 -5.60 -9.61
N SER A 73 -21.30 -5.98 -8.86
CA SER A 73 -22.22 -5.06 -8.17
C SER A 73 -22.22 -5.28 -6.66
N ASN A 74 -22.18 -4.20 -5.90
CA ASN A 74 -22.29 -4.20 -4.44
C ASN A 74 -23.60 -3.53 -4.00
N ARG A 75 -24.28 -4.15 -3.04
CA ARG A 75 -25.56 -3.67 -2.52
C ARG A 75 -25.39 -2.36 -1.75
N GLY A 76 -26.26 -1.39 -2.01
CA GLY A 76 -26.32 -0.11 -1.32
C GLY A 76 -25.18 0.84 -1.70
N THR A 77 -24.48 0.55 -2.80
CA THR A 77 -23.35 1.36 -3.29
C THR A 77 -23.70 2.01 -4.61
N VAL A 78 -22.94 3.03 -4.99
CA VAL A 78 -23.09 3.71 -6.28
C VAL A 78 -22.97 2.73 -7.45
N MET A 79 -22.32 1.58 -7.25
CA MET A 79 -22.14 0.49 -8.22
C MET A 79 -23.22 -0.60 -8.14
N GLU A 80 -24.43 -0.28 -7.68
CA GLU A 80 -25.53 -1.26 -7.60
C GLU A 80 -25.91 -1.85 -8.98
N LEU A 81 -25.86 -1.06 -10.04
CA LEU A 81 -26.09 -1.55 -11.41
C LEU A 81 -24.90 -2.37 -11.94
N GLY A 82 -23.70 -2.15 -11.39
CA GLY A 82 -22.45 -2.80 -11.81
C GLY A 82 -22.19 -2.67 -13.31
N ILE A 83 -21.81 -3.78 -13.94
CA ILE A 83 -21.59 -3.90 -15.39
C ILE A 83 -22.81 -4.43 -16.17
N THR A 84 -23.95 -4.62 -15.51
CA THR A 84 -25.17 -5.19 -16.11
C THR A 84 -25.59 -4.51 -17.40
N PRO A 85 -25.67 -3.16 -17.46
CA PRO A 85 -26.10 -2.48 -18.67
C PRO A 85 -25.13 -2.67 -19.86
N ILE A 86 -23.84 -2.85 -19.57
CA ILE A 86 -22.79 -3.08 -20.58
C ILE A 86 -22.88 -4.50 -21.14
N VAL A 87 -23.00 -5.50 -20.25
CA VAL A 87 -23.04 -6.90 -20.66
C VAL A 87 -24.34 -7.23 -21.38
N THR A 88 -25.48 -6.75 -20.87
CA THR A 88 -26.79 -6.99 -21.49
C THR A 88 -26.88 -6.34 -22.87
N SER A 89 -26.43 -5.08 -23.01
CA SER A 89 -26.43 -4.40 -24.31
C SER A 89 -25.50 -5.07 -25.33
N GLY A 90 -24.30 -5.49 -24.90
CA GLY A 90 -23.36 -6.22 -25.73
C GLY A 90 -23.91 -7.57 -26.19
N LEU A 91 -24.50 -8.35 -25.28
CA LEU A 91 -25.05 -9.66 -25.60
C LEU A 91 -26.25 -9.57 -26.54
N VAL A 92 -27.16 -8.61 -26.32
CA VAL A 92 -28.30 -8.36 -27.20
C VAL A 92 -27.83 -7.96 -28.61
N MET A 93 -26.87 -7.03 -28.71
CA MET A 93 -26.35 -6.60 -30.02
C MET A 93 -25.58 -7.71 -30.74
N GLN A 94 -24.79 -8.50 -30.02
CA GLN A 94 -24.09 -9.66 -30.58
C GLN A 94 -25.06 -10.75 -31.07
N LEU A 95 -26.14 -11.01 -30.32
CA LEU A 95 -27.18 -11.96 -30.72
C LEU A 95 -27.92 -11.47 -31.97
N LEU A 96 -28.29 -10.20 -32.04
CA LEU A 96 -28.99 -9.60 -33.18
C LEU A 96 -28.14 -9.60 -34.46
N ALA A 97 -26.86 -9.29 -34.34
CA ALA A 97 -25.91 -9.38 -35.46
C ALA A 97 -25.65 -10.84 -35.86
N GLY A 98 -25.48 -11.75 -34.89
CA GLY A 98 -25.19 -13.16 -35.13
C GLY A 98 -26.36 -13.94 -35.74
N SER A 99 -27.59 -13.62 -35.34
CA SER A 99 -28.81 -14.17 -35.92
C SER A 99 -29.14 -13.61 -37.31
N LYS A 100 -28.32 -12.66 -37.81
CA LYS A 100 -28.52 -11.92 -39.07
C LYS A 100 -29.87 -11.19 -39.15
N ILE A 101 -30.50 -10.91 -38.01
CA ILE A 101 -31.67 -10.04 -37.93
C ILE A 101 -31.25 -8.60 -38.28
N ILE A 102 -30.04 -8.21 -37.90
CA ILE A 102 -29.40 -6.94 -38.30
C ILE A 102 -28.24 -7.26 -39.23
N GLU A 103 -28.29 -6.73 -40.46
CA GLU A 103 -27.16 -6.78 -41.39
C GLU A 103 -26.12 -5.72 -40.98
N VAL A 104 -24.96 -6.19 -40.50
CA VAL A 104 -23.82 -5.33 -40.16
C VAL A 104 -22.61 -5.79 -40.96
N ASP A 105 -22.07 -4.91 -41.80
CA ASP A 105 -20.79 -5.19 -42.46
C ASP A 105 -19.64 -4.69 -41.58
N ASN A 106 -19.02 -5.63 -40.86
CA ASN A 106 -17.84 -5.32 -40.06
C ASN A 106 -16.66 -4.82 -40.90
N ASN A 107 -16.65 -4.83 -42.24
CA ASN A 107 -15.54 -4.24 -42.99
C ASN A 107 -15.65 -2.72 -43.12
N VAL A 108 -16.86 -2.16 -42.96
CA VAL A 108 -17.11 -0.72 -43.08
C VAL A 108 -16.92 -0.05 -41.73
N ARG A 109 -16.01 0.93 -41.65
CA ARG A 109 -15.72 1.68 -40.42
C ARG A 109 -16.97 2.38 -39.86
N GLU A 110 -17.82 2.88 -40.75
CA GLU A 110 -19.07 3.56 -40.39
C GLU A 110 -20.05 2.59 -39.69
N ASP A 111 -20.29 1.41 -40.25
CA ASP A 111 -21.19 0.40 -39.66
C ASP A 111 -20.68 -0.07 -38.29
N ARG A 112 -19.36 -0.20 -38.09
CA ARG A 112 -18.78 -0.48 -36.76
C ARG A 112 -19.05 0.64 -35.76
N ALA A 113 -18.89 1.90 -36.18
CA ALA A 113 -19.13 3.04 -35.30
C ALA A 113 -20.62 3.16 -34.93
N LEU A 114 -21.52 2.95 -35.90
CA LEU A 114 -22.96 2.91 -35.68
C LEU A 114 -23.35 1.77 -34.72
N LEU A 115 -22.78 0.57 -34.87
CA LEU A 115 -23.03 -0.56 -33.98
C LEU A 115 -22.55 -0.28 -32.55
N ASN A 116 -21.33 0.25 -32.39
CA ASN A 116 -20.80 0.61 -31.07
C ASN A 116 -21.65 1.71 -30.40
N GLY A 117 -22.05 2.73 -31.16
CA GLY A 117 -22.94 3.79 -30.67
C GLY A 117 -24.33 3.28 -30.31
N ALA A 118 -24.88 2.34 -31.08
CA ALA A 118 -26.15 1.68 -30.77
C ALA A 118 -26.07 0.82 -29.51
N GLN A 119 -24.99 0.05 -29.34
CA GLN A 119 -24.72 -0.72 -28.13
C GLN A 119 -24.65 0.19 -26.91
N LYS A 120 -23.96 1.33 -27.02
CA LYS A 120 -23.85 2.33 -25.96
C LYS A 120 -25.18 2.97 -25.60
N LEU A 121 -25.95 3.40 -26.60
CA LEU A 121 -27.29 3.96 -26.41
C LEU A 121 -28.18 2.98 -25.64
N LEU A 122 -28.20 1.72 -26.10
CA LEU A 122 -28.99 0.67 -25.49
C LEU A 122 -28.51 0.37 -24.06
N GLY A 123 -27.19 0.39 -23.80
CA GLY A 123 -26.62 0.30 -22.46
C GLY A 123 -27.08 1.42 -21.53
N ILE A 124 -27.11 2.67 -21.98
CA ILE A 124 -27.60 3.81 -21.17
C ILE A 124 -29.10 3.66 -20.90
N LEU A 125 -29.90 3.27 -21.90
CA LEU A 125 -31.34 3.05 -21.73
C LEU A 125 -31.62 1.92 -20.73
N ILE A 126 -30.85 0.83 -20.78
CA ILE A 126 -30.95 -0.26 -19.79
C ILE A 126 -30.56 0.25 -18.41
N ALA A 127 -29.47 1.01 -18.26
CA ALA A 127 -29.05 1.57 -16.97
C ALA A 127 -30.14 2.44 -16.33
N VAL A 128 -30.79 3.30 -17.13
CA VAL A 128 -31.92 4.12 -16.67
C VAL A 128 -33.12 3.25 -16.29
N GLY A 129 -33.47 2.27 -17.13
CA GLY A 129 -34.57 1.34 -16.88
C GLY A 129 -34.36 0.52 -15.60
N GLU A 130 -33.16 -0.03 -15.40
CA GLU A 130 -32.79 -0.77 -14.20
C GLU A 130 -32.81 0.12 -12.96
N ALA A 131 -32.23 1.33 -13.00
CA ALA A 131 -32.25 2.27 -11.89
C ALA A 131 -33.68 2.60 -11.43
N VAL A 132 -34.56 2.88 -12.38
CA VAL A 132 -35.98 3.13 -12.12
C VAL A 132 -36.65 1.88 -11.54
N ALA A 133 -36.40 0.71 -12.12
CA ALA A 133 -36.96 -0.55 -11.64
C ALA A 133 -36.51 -0.88 -10.20
N TYR A 134 -35.24 -0.67 -9.86
CA TYR A 134 -34.71 -0.90 -8.51
C TYR A 134 -35.39 0.00 -7.47
N VAL A 135 -35.56 1.30 -7.77
CA VAL A 135 -36.22 2.23 -6.85
C VAL A 135 -37.72 1.94 -6.74
N LEU A 136 -38.40 1.65 -7.86
CA LEU A 136 -39.84 1.32 -7.85
C LEU A 136 -40.14 -0.05 -7.22
N SER A 137 -39.20 -0.99 -7.27
CA SER A 137 -39.35 -2.31 -6.63
C SER A 137 -39.42 -2.24 -5.09
N GLY A 138 -39.14 -1.07 -4.51
CA GLY A 138 -39.15 -0.87 -3.07
C GLY A 138 -37.91 -1.40 -2.36
N MET A 139 -36.85 -1.75 -3.10
CA MET A 139 -35.62 -2.37 -2.56
C MET A 139 -34.89 -1.47 -1.54
N TYR A 140 -35.00 -0.14 -1.67
CA TYR A 140 -34.40 0.84 -0.75
C TYR A 140 -35.40 1.40 0.28
N GLY A 141 -36.63 0.88 0.28
CA GLY A 141 -37.77 1.39 1.07
C GLY A 141 -38.98 1.68 0.18
N SER A 142 -40.16 1.83 0.79
CA SER A 142 -41.37 2.23 0.03
C SER A 142 -41.25 3.67 -0.46
N VAL A 143 -41.70 3.96 -1.69
CA VAL A 143 -41.61 5.30 -2.31
C VAL A 143 -42.27 6.38 -1.43
N GLY A 144 -43.29 6.01 -0.65
CA GLY A 144 -43.94 6.90 0.32
C GLY A 144 -43.09 7.24 1.55
N GLN A 145 -42.17 6.37 1.97
CA GLN A 145 -41.26 6.61 3.11
C GLN A 145 -39.96 7.31 2.68
N LEU A 146 -39.47 7.06 1.47
CA LEU A 146 -38.29 7.76 0.93
C LEU A 146 -38.56 9.23 0.59
N GLY A 147 -39.79 9.54 0.19
CA GLY A 147 -40.12 10.80 -0.46
C GLY A 147 -39.66 10.82 -1.92
N VAL A 148 -40.49 11.41 -2.79
CA VAL A 148 -40.26 11.45 -4.25
C VAL A 148 -38.93 12.11 -4.61
N GLY A 149 -38.49 13.12 -3.83
CA GLY A 149 -37.21 13.79 -4.04
C GLY A 149 -35.99 12.88 -3.86
N ASN A 150 -35.94 12.10 -2.78
CA ASN A 150 -34.84 11.17 -2.53
C ASN A 150 -34.85 10.01 -3.54
N ALA A 151 -36.03 9.51 -3.90
CA ALA A 151 -36.18 8.47 -4.91
C ALA A 151 -35.61 8.90 -6.28
N ILE A 152 -35.92 10.12 -6.74
CA ILE A 152 -35.36 10.69 -7.97
C ILE A 152 -33.84 10.86 -7.85
N LEU A 153 -33.35 11.32 -6.69
CA LEU A 153 -31.93 11.53 -6.48
C LEU A 153 -31.14 10.20 -6.55
N ILE A 154 -31.67 9.11 -5.98
CA ILE A 154 -31.08 7.76 -6.10
C ILE A 154 -31.06 7.31 -7.56
N ILE A 155 -32.14 7.51 -8.32
CA ILE A 155 -32.18 7.18 -9.76
C ILE A 155 -31.09 7.94 -10.51
N VAL A 156 -30.96 9.25 -10.27
CA VAL A 156 -29.91 10.06 -10.91
C VAL A 156 -28.51 9.59 -10.54
N GLN A 157 -28.26 9.24 -9.28
CA GLN A 157 -26.97 8.70 -8.83
C GLN A 157 -26.63 7.38 -9.53
N LEU A 158 -27.57 6.42 -9.58
CA LEU A 158 -27.37 5.13 -10.24
C LEU A 158 -27.17 5.28 -11.75
N CYS A 159 -27.95 6.13 -12.41
CA CYS A 159 -27.78 6.42 -13.83
C CYS A 159 -26.41 7.02 -14.13
N PHE A 160 -25.97 8.00 -13.34
CA PHE A 160 -24.68 8.66 -13.53
C PHE A 160 -23.52 7.68 -13.30
N ALA A 161 -23.62 6.83 -12.28
CA ALA A 161 -22.67 5.75 -12.05
C ALA A 161 -22.59 4.79 -13.24
N GLY A 162 -23.73 4.32 -13.75
CA GLY A 162 -23.79 3.45 -14.92
C GLY A 162 -23.12 4.08 -16.15
N ILE A 163 -23.34 5.37 -16.39
CA ILE A 163 -22.69 6.11 -17.48
C ILE A 163 -21.16 6.17 -17.29
N ILE A 164 -20.67 6.42 -16.06
CA ILE A 164 -19.24 6.41 -15.77
C ILE A 164 -18.64 5.04 -16.10
N VAL A 165 -19.26 3.94 -15.68
CA VAL A 165 -18.75 2.58 -15.94
C VAL A 165 -18.72 2.28 -17.44
N ILE A 166 -19.75 2.68 -18.19
CA ILE A 166 -19.78 2.56 -19.65
C ILE A 166 -18.62 3.33 -20.29
N CYS A 167 -18.35 4.56 -19.83
CA CYS A 167 -17.22 5.36 -20.32
C CYS A 167 -15.85 4.77 -19.93
N LEU A 168 -15.71 4.19 -18.73
CA LEU A 168 -14.48 3.51 -18.31
C LEU A 168 -14.21 2.26 -19.15
N ASP A 169 -15.24 1.46 -19.44
CA ASP A 169 -15.10 0.30 -20.34
C ASP A 169 -14.69 0.74 -21.75
N GLU A 170 -15.31 1.79 -22.28
CA GLU A 170 -14.96 2.36 -23.59
C GLU A 170 -13.52 2.90 -23.64
N LEU A 171 -13.07 3.57 -22.58
CA LEU A 171 -11.69 4.04 -22.46
C LEU A 171 -10.70 2.88 -22.56
N LEU A 172 -10.99 1.76 -21.87
CA LEU A 172 -10.15 0.57 -21.93
C LEU A 172 -10.20 -0.07 -23.33
N GLN A 173 -11.39 -0.21 -23.93
CA GLN A 173 -11.59 -0.81 -25.26
C GLN A 173 -10.98 0.01 -26.41
N LYS A 174 -10.95 1.35 -26.32
CA LYS A 174 -10.34 2.23 -27.33
C LYS A 174 -8.81 2.22 -27.31
N GLY A 175 -8.19 1.38 -26.49
CA GLY A 175 -6.76 1.12 -26.49
C GLY A 175 -5.94 2.00 -25.54
N TYR A 176 -6.59 2.82 -24.71
CA TYR A 176 -5.94 3.41 -23.54
C TYR A 176 -5.70 2.36 -22.47
N GLY A 177 -6.52 1.30 -22.40
CA GLY A 177 -6.34 0.22 -21.43
C GLY A 177 -5.65 -1.00 -22.02
N LEU A 178 -5.28 -1.91 -21.12
CA LEU A 178 -5.02 -3.30 -21.47
C LEU A 178 -6.33 -4.08 -21.41
N GLY A 179 -6.62 -4.88 -22.45
CA GLY A 179 -7.78 -5.78 -22.49
C GLY A 179 -9.16 -5.09 -22.53
N SER A 180 -10.19 -5.78 -22.02
CA SER A 180 -11.59 -5.32 -21.99
C SER A 180 -12.01 -4.94 -20.56
N GLY A 181 -12.68 -3.78 -20.41
CA GLY A 181 -13.13 -3.30 -19.11
C GLY A 181 -14.07 -4.26 -18.38
N ILE A 182 -15.00 -4.88 -19.09
CA ILE A 182 -15.92 -5.90 -18.57
C ILE A 182 -15.16 -6.98 -17.79
N SER A 183 -14.16 -7.61 -18.43
CA SER A 183 -13.39 -8.69 -17.80
C SER A 183 -12.62 -8.20 -16.58
N LEU A 184 -12.04 -7.01 -16.67
CA LEU A 184 -11.25 -6.43 -15.60
C LEU A 184 -12.09 -6.14 -14.35
N PHE A 185 -13.29 -5.57 -14.53
CA PHE A 185 -14.20 -5.25 -13.43
C PHE A 185 -14.73 -6.52 -12.73
N ILE A 186 -15.06 -7.57 -13.49
CA ILE A 186 -15.46 -8.88 -12.94
C ILE A 186 -14.33 -9.46 -12.08
N ALA A 187 -13.12 -9.55 -12.64
CA ALA A 187 -11.98 -10.13 -11.94
C ALA A 187 -11.65 -9.36 -10.66
N THR A 188 -11.76 -8.04 -10.69
CA THR A 188 -11.49 -7.16 -9.55
C THR A 188 -12.48 -7.40 -8.42
N ASN A 189 -13.79 -7.41 -8.71
CA ASN A 189 -14.81 -7.63 -7.67
C ASN A 189 -14.68 -9.02 -7.02
N ILE A 190 -14.35 -10.05 -7.81
CA ILE A 190 -14.16 -11.40 -7.28
C ILE A 190 -12.91 -11.45 -6.38
N CYS A 191 -11.80 -10.85 -6.80
CA CYS A 191 -10.58 -10.77 -5.99
C CYS A 191 -10.82 -9.99 -4.70
N GLU A 192 -11.56 -8.87 -4.78
CA GLU A 192 -11.98 -8.08 -3.63
C GLU A 192 -12.80 -8.93 -2.64
N SER A 193 -13.81 -9.68 -3.12
CA SER A 193 -14.62 -10.56 -2.27
C SER A 193 -13.80 -11.66 -1.59
N ILE A 194 -12.84 -12.26 -2.31
CA ILE A 194 -11.93 -13.29 -1.77
C ILE A 194 -11.07 -12.70 -0.65
N ILE A 195 -10.47 -11.52 -0.88
CA ILE A 195 -9.63 -10.84 0.10
C ILE A 195 -10.45 -10.44 1.33
N TRP A 196 -11.65 -9.88 1.14
CA TRP A 196 -12.54 -9.53 2.25
C TRP A 196 -12.93 -10.75 3.08
N LYS A 197 -13.35 -11.86 2.47
CA LYS A 197 -13.69 -13.08 3.23
C LYS A 197 -12.49 -13.73 3.93
N ALA A 198 -11.27 -13.47 3.46
CA ALA A 198 -10.06 -13.94 4.12
C ALA A 198 -9.64 -13.04 5.32
N PHE A 199 -9.77 -11.72 5.17
CA PHE A 199 -9.18 -10.72 6.08
C PHE A 199 -10.17 -9.71 6.66
N SER A 200 -11.49 -9.95 6.60
CA SER A 200 -12.47 -9.01 7.15
C SER A 200 -12.33 -8.89 8.67
N PRO A 201 -12.18 -7.65 9.21
CA PRO A 201 -12.06 -7.40 10.64
C PRO A 201 -13.43 -7.25 11.33
N THR A 202 -14.53 -7.47 10.61
CA THR A 202 -15.90 -7.39 11.11
C THR A 202 -16.18 -8.54 12.06
N THR A 203 -16.85 -8.25 13.18
CA THR A 203 -17.25 -9.26 14.16
C THR A 203 -18.75 -9.54 14.07
N ILE A 204 -19.12 -10.81 14.01
CA ILE A 204 -20.51 -11.28 14.02
C ILE A 204 -20.72 -12.07 15.31
N ASN A 205 -21.77 -11.76 16.04
CA ASN A 205 -22.08 -12.44 17.30
C ASN A 205 -22.95 -13.68 17.02
N SER A 206 -22.32 -14.85 16.93
CA SER A 206 -23.01 -16.13 16.68
C SER A 206 -23.34 -16.85 17.98
N GLY A 207 -24.08 -16.22 18.91
CA GLY A 207 -24.63 -16.83 20.14
C GLY A 207 -23.62 -17.44 21.14
N ARG A 208 -22.35 -17.59 20.77
CA ARG A 208 -21.21 -18.12 21.53
C ARG A 208 -20.13 -17.06 21.77
N GLY A 209 -20.41 -15.80 21.43
CA GLY A 209 -19.50 -14.66 21.48
C GLY A 209 -19.28 -14.00 20.12
N ALA A 210 -18.59 -12.87 20.12
CA ALA A 210 -18.20 -12.16 18.91
C ALA A 210 -17.07 -12.93 18.19
N GLU A 211 -17.36 -13.45 17.00
CA GLU A 211 -16.37 -14.07 16.12
C GLU A 211 -16.05 -13.15 14.96
N PHE A 212 -14.77 -13.08 14.59
CA PHE A 212 -14.37 -12.39 13.37
C PHE A 212 -14.87 -13.16 12.14
N GLU A 213 -15.35 -12.42 11.15
CA GLU A 213 -15.82 -12.94 9.87
C GLU A 213 -14.66 -13.47 9.01
N GLY A 214 -13.52 -12.78 9.02
CA GLY A 214 -12.38 -13.13 8.18
C GLY A 214 -11.70 -14.43 8.62
N ALA A 215 -11.56 -15.39 7.70
CA ALA A 215 -11.01 -16.72 7.99
C ALA A 215 -9.62 -16.68 8.67
N VAL A 216 -8.74 -15.80 8.20
CA VAL A 216 -7.36 -15.68 8.71
C VAL A 216 -7.33 -14.97 10.05
N ILE A 217 -8.03 -13.84 10.15
CA ILE A 217 -8.11 -13.05 11.39
C ILE A 217 -8.75 -13.90 12.49
N ALA A 218 -9.80 -14.65 12.16
CA ALA A 218 -10.48 -15.49 13.11
C ALA A 218 -9.66 -16.72 13.53
N LEU A 219 -8.80 -17.26 12.66
CA LEU A 219 -7.81 -18.27 13.06
C LEU A 219 -6.87 -17.70 14.12
N PHE A 220 -6.28 -16.53 13.87
CA PHE A 220 -5.37 -15.92 14.83
C PHE A 220 -6.09 -15.54 16.13
N HIS A 221 -7.29 -14.97 16.04
CA HIS A 221 -8.09 -14.60 17.19
C HIS A 221 -8.46 -15.82 18.05
N LEU A 222 -8.96 -16.91 17.45
CA LEU A 222 -9.32 -18.12 18.22
C LEU A 222 -8.08 -18.80 18.82
N LEU A 223 -6.95 -18.80 18.11
CA LEU A 223 -5.69 -19.36 18.62
C LEU A 223 -5.13 -18.55 19.80
N ILE A 224 -5.36 -17.24 19.81
CA ILE A 224 -4.90 -16.32 20.85
C ILE A 224 -5.83 -16.31 22.07
N THR A 225 -7.15 -16.38 21.85
CA THR A 225 -8.15 -16.17 22.92
C THR A 225 -8.54 -17.42 23.69
N ARG A 226 -8.42 -18.62 23.10
CA ARG A 226 -8.85 -19.87 23.75
C ARG A 226 -7.67 -20.68 24.29
N SER A 227 -7.81 -21.19 25.51
CA SER A 227 -6.82 -22.06 26.18
C SER A 227 -6.64 -23.42 25.47
N ASP A 228 -7.72 -24.00 24.95
CA ASP A 228 -7.70 -25.30 24.26
C ASP A 228 -7.34 -25.17 22.78
N LYS A 229 -6.03 -25.24 22.47
CA LYS A 229 -5.51 -25.06 21.10
C LYS A 229 -6.09 -26.05 20.07
N VAL A 230 -6.33 -27.30 20.46
CA VAL A 230 -6.87 -28.33 19.53
C VAL A 230 -8.33 -28.04 19.17
N ARG A 231 -9.12 -27.63 20.15
CA ARG A 231 -10.52 -27.26 19.94
C ARG A 231 -10.63 -25.96 19.15
N ALA A 232 -9.80 -24.97 19.47
CA ALA A 232 -9.70 -23.71 18.74
C ALA A 232 -9.31 -23.91 17.27
N LEU A 233 -8.37 -24.83 17.00
CA LEU A 233 -7.95 -25.15 15.63
C LEU A 233 -9.06 -25.89 14.87
N ARG A 234 -9.72 -26.88 15.48
CA ARG A 234 -10.88 -27.54 14.86
C ARG A 234 -12.01 -26.56 14.54
N GLU A 235 -12.27 -25.61 15.43
CA GLU A 235 -13.30 -24.58 15.26
C GLU A 235 -12.88 -23.48 14.28
N ALA A 236 -11.59 -23.19 14.11
CA ALA A 236 -11.11 -22.30 13.05
C ALA A 236 -11.16 -22.96 11.65
N PHE A 237 -10.99 -24.29 11.57
CA PHE A 237 -10.99 -25.02 10.31
C PHE A 237 -12.39 -25.44 9.83
N TYR A 238 -13.36 -25.65 10.74
CA TYR A 238 -14.67 -26.24 10.42
C TYR A 238 -15.87 -25.43 10.99
N ARG A 239 -16.01 -24.13 10.66
CA ARG A 239 -17.25 -23.38 10.94
C ARG A 239 -18.27 -23.57 9.82
N GLN A 240 -19.54 -23.70 10.15
CA GLN A 240 -20.58 -23.88 9.13
C GLN A 240 -21.10 -22.55 8.57
N ASN A 241 -21.09 -21.49 9.38
CA ASN A 241 -21.79 -20.24 9.05
C ASN A 241 -20.87 -19.11 8.56
N LEU A 242 -19.54 -19.26 8.68
CA LEU A 242 -18.55 -18.23 8.37
C LEU A 242 -17.44 -18.80 7.46
N PRO A 243 -16.71 -17.95 6.72
CA PRO A 243 -15.54 -18.38 5.96
C PRO A 243 -14.49 -19.08 6.85
N ASN A 244 -14.03 -20.25 6.41
CA ASN A 244 -13.03 -21.05 7.11
C ASN A 244 -11.68 -21.05 6.41
N VAL A 245 -10.66 -21.45 7.17
CA VAL A 245 -9.31 -21.69 6.63
C VAL A 245 -9.30 -22.83 5.61
N THR A 246 -10.13 -23.87 5.81
CA THR A 246 -10.29 -24.97 4.84
C THR A 246 -10.82 -24.45 3.50
N ASN A 247 -11.79 -23.54 3.52
CA ASN A 247 -12.37 -22.94 2.31
C ASN A 247 -11.34 -22.06 1.59
N LEU A 248 -10.50 -21.33 2.34
CA LEU A 248 -9.40 -20.55 1.79
C LEU A 248 -8.35 -21.45 1.11
N LEU A 249 -7.95 -22.55 1.77
CA LEU A 249 -7.02 -23.53 1.18
C LEU A 249 -7.60 -24.21 -0.06
N ALA A 250 -8.90 -24.52 -0.05
CA ALA A 250 -9.60 -25.02 -1.23
C ALA A 250 -9.53 -24.00 -2.39
N THR A 251 -9.82 -22.72 -2.13
CA THR A 251 -9.68 -21.66 -3.15
C THR A 251 -8.28 -21.60 -3.75
N VAL A 252 -7.23 -21.67 -2.93
CA VAL A 252 -5.83 -21.67 -3.40
C VAL A 252 -5.53 -22.90 -4.24
N LEU A 253 -6.00 -24.08 -3.82
CA LEU A 253 -5.81 -25.33 -4.55
C LEU A 253 -6.47 -25.27 -5.94
N ILE A 254 -7.72 -24.81 -6.00
CA ILE A 254 -8.45 -24.65 -7.28
C ILE A 254 -7.75 -23.63 -8.17
N PHE A 255 -7.29 -22.52 -7.60
CA PHE A 255 -6.54 -21.50 -8.31
C PHE A 255 -5.29 -22.08 -9.02
N LEU A 256 -4.51 -22.90 -8.31
CA LEU A 256 -3.33 -23.57 -8.86
C LEU A 256 -3.70 -24.58 -9.96
N ILE A 257 -4.76 -25.36 -9.75
CA ILE A 257 -5.26 -26.32 -10.75
C ILE A 257 -5.68 -25.59 -12.02
N VAL A 258 -6.46 -24.52 -11.92
CA VAL A 258 -6.94 -23.76 -13.08
C VAL A 258 -5.76 -23.17 -13.86
N ILE A 259 -4.76 -22.59 -13.19
CA ILE A 259 -3.54 -22.08 -13.85
C ILE A 259 -2.82 -23.20 -14.60
N TYR A 260 -2.70 -24.39 -13.99
CA TYR A 260 -2.06 -25.53 -14.63
C TYR A 260 -2.79 -25.96 -15.92
N PHE A 261 -4.12 -26.09 -15.87
CA PHE A 261 -4.92 -26.45 -17.05
C PHE A 261 -4.92 -25.36 -18.14
N GLN A 262 -4.85 -24.09 -17.74
CA GLN A 262 -4.76 -22.95 -18.65
C GLN A 262 -3.49 -22.98 -19.52
N GLY A 263 -2.41 -23.60 -19.02
CA GLY A 263 -1.15 -23.78 -19.74
C GLY A 263 -1.23 -24.77 -20.91
N PHE A 264 -2.25 -25.64 -20.96
CA PHE A 264 -2.37 -26.64 -22.01
C PHE A 264 -2.75 -26.01 -23.36
N ARG A 265 -1.89 -26.25 -24.35
CA ARG A 265 -2.04 -25.77 -25.72
C ARG A 265 -1.52 -26.79 -26.73
N VAL A 266 -2.27 -26.97 -27.81
CA VAL A 266 -1.85 -27.70 -29.00
C VAL A 266 -1.26 -26.69 -29.98
N VAL A 267 0.00 -26.88 -30.37
CA VAL A 267 0.71 -25.92 -31.22
C VAL A 267 0.78 -26.45 -32.64
N LEU A 268 0.16 -25.74 -33.58
CA LEU A 268 0.21 -26.06 -35.00
C LEU A 268 1.32 -25.24 -35.70
N PRO A 269 2.24 -25.87 -36.44
CA PRO A 269 3.24 -25.13 -37.20
C PRO A 269 2.59 -24.44 -38.41
N VAL A 270 2.91 -23.17 -38.61
CA VAL A 270 2.44 -22.36 -39.74
C VAL A 270 3.62 -21.62 -40.37
N ARG A 271 3.61 -21.44 -41.68
CA ARG A 271 4.68 -20.78 -42.43
C ARG A 271 4.10 -19.65 -43.25
N SER A 272 4.78 -18.51 -43.26
CA SER A 272 4.42 -17.39 -44.15
C SER A 272 4.79 -17.73 -45.61
N LYS A 273 3.88 -17.47 -46.56
CA LYS A 273 4.19 -17.55 -48.00
C LYS A 273 5.15 -16.44 -48.43
N ASN A 274 5.07 -15.26 -47.81
CA ASN A 274 5.82 -14.07 -48.24
C ASN A 274 7.26 -14.06 -47.72
N ALA A 275 7.50 -14.59 -46.52
CA ALA A 275 8.83 -14.60 -45.90
C ALA A 275 9.43 -16.01 -45.92
N ARG A 276 10.35 -16.26 -46.86
CA ARG A 276 10.98 -17.57 -47.04
C ARG A 276 11.83 -17.92 -45.81
N GLY A 277 11.39 -18.93 -45.06
CA GLY A 277 12.10 -19.45 -43.87
C GLY A 277 11.46 -19.02 -42.55
N GLN A 278 10.50 -18.10 -42.55
CA GLN A 278 9.79 -17.69 -41.34
C GLN A 278 8.74 -18.75 -40.96
N GLN A 279 9.07 -19.55 -39.94
CA GLN A 279 8.13 -20.46 -39.29
C GLN A 279 7.51 -19.76 -38.08
N GLY A 280 6.19 -19.78 -38.02
CA GLY A 280 5.39 -19.39 -36.88
C GLY A 280 4.69 -20.60 -36.28
N SER A 281 4.09 -20.38 -35.11
CA SER A 281 3.33 -21.42 -34.42
C SER A 281 1.98 -20.86 -34.01
N TYR A 282 0.89 -21.54 -34.35
CA TYR A 282 -0.47 -21.17 -33.98
C TYR A 282 -0.95 -22.06 -32.82
N PRO A 283 -0.98 -21.55 -31.57
CA PRO A 283 -1.42 -22.32 -30.42
C PRO A 283 -2.95 -22.32 -30.30
N ILE A 284 -3.55 -23.52 -30.29
CA ILE A 284 -4.93 -23.77 -29.90
C ILE A 284 -4.93 -24.14 -28.42
N LYS A 285 -5.49 -23.28 -27.57
CA LYS A 285 -5.57 -23.53 -26.12
C LYS A 285 -6.66 -24.56 -25.80
N LEU A 286 -6.48 -25.30 -24.70
CA LEU A 286 -7.51 -26.19 -24.17
C LEU A 286 -8.82 -25.43 -23.88
N PHE A 287 -8.73 -24.27 -23.21
CA PHE A 287 -9.88 -23.37 -23.02
C PHE A 287 -10.06 -22.44 -24.22
N TYR A 288 -10.41 -23.03 -25.36
CA TYR A 288 -10.52 -22.32 -26.65
C TYR A 288 -11.56 -21.19 -26.62
N THR A 289 -12.76 -21.46 -26.11
CA THR A 289 -13.84 -20.46 -25.96
C THR A 289 -13.67 -19.57 -24.73
N SER A 290 -12.52 -19.66 -24.04
CA SER A 290 -12.28 -18.90 -22.81
C SER A 290 -13.39 -19.13 -21.78
N ASN A 291 -13.80 -18.07 -21.07
CA ASN A 291 -14.76 -18.08 -19.97
C ASN A 291 -16.22 -17.98 -20.38
N MET A 292 -16.52 -17.72 -21.66
CA MET A 292 -17.88 -17.39 -22.08
C MET A 292 -18.92 -18.47 -21.74
N PRO A 293 -18.64 -19.78 -21.87
CA PRO A 293 -19.62 -20.81 -21.55
C PRO A 293 -20.10 -20.76 -20.10
N ILE A 294 -19.20 -20.44 -19.15
CA ILE A 294 -19.54 -20.29 -17.73
C ILE A 294 -20.42 -19.07 -17.53
N ILE A 295 -20.05 -17.95 -18.17
CA ILE A 295 -20.79 -16.68 -18.05
C ILE A 295 -22.23 -16.90 -18.55
N LEU A 296 -22.39 -17.53 -19.71
CA LEU A 296 -23.71 -17.83 -20.29
C LEU A 296 -24.52 -18.81 -19.43
N GLN A 297 -23.88 -19.88 -18.96
CA GLN A 297 -24.54 -20.86 -18.09
C GLN A 297 -25.00 -20.21 -16.77
N SER A 298 -24.14 -19.44 -16.14
CA SER A 298 -24.47 -18.83 -14.86
C SER A 298 -25.50 -17.71 -15.01
N ALA A 299 -25.46 -16.94 -16.10
CA ALA A 299 -26.49 -15.94 -16.40
C ALA A 299 -27.86 -16.61 -16.63
N LEU A 300 -27.91 -17.74 -17.34
CA LEU A 300 -29.13 -18.53 -17.53
C LEU A 300 -29.70 -18.97 -16.17
N VAL A 301 -28.87 -19.50 -15.28
CA VAL A 301 -29.29 -19.96 -13.95
C VAL A 301 -29.76 -18.81 -13.07
N SER A 302 -29.03 -17.68 -13.05
CA SER A 302 -29.44 -16.50 -12.28
C SER A 302 -30.79 -15.95 -12.76
N ASN A 303 -31.03 -15.90 -14.07
CA ASN A 303 -32.32 -15.48 -14.63
C ASN A 303 -33.45 -16.45 -14.25
N LEU A 304 -33.19 -17.76 -14.28
CA LEU A 304 -34.14 -18.77 -13.86
C LEU A 304 -34.48 -18.62 -12.37
N TYR A 305 -33.49 -18.35 -11.50
CA TYR A 305 -33.72 -18.09 -10.08
C TYR A 305 -34.54 -16.85 -9.84
N PHE A 306 -34.22 -15.75 -10.53
CA PHE A 306 -34.97 -14.51 -10.41
C PHE A 306 -36.44 -14.69 -10.79
N ILE A 307 -36.72 -15.31 -11.95
CA ILE A 307 -38.09 -15.60 -12.40
C ILE A 307 -38.80 -16.53 -11.40
N SER A 308 -38.11 -17.57 -10.93
CA SER A 308 -38.65 -18.51 -9.94
C SER A 308 -39.03 -17.82 -8.63
N GLN A 309 -38.15 -16.97 -8.11
CA GLN A 309 -38.37 -16.24 -6.85
C GLN A 309 -39.54 -15.25 -6.97
N LEU A 310 -39.64 -14.53 -8.09
CA LEU A 310 -40.76 -13.61 -8.33
C LEU A 310 -42.10 -14.34 -8.44
N LEU A 311 -42.13 -15.45 -9.18
CA LEU A 311 -43.33 -16.26 -9.33
C LEU A 311 -43.76 -16.88 -7.99
N HIS A 312 -42.81 -17.38 -7.19
CA HIS A 312 -43.09 -17.93 -5.88
C HIS A 312 -43.63 -16.87 -4.90
N ARG A 313 -43.08 -15.66 -4.92
CA ARG A 313 -43.56 -14.53 -4.09
C ARG A 313 -44.98 -14.09 -4.46
N LYS A 314 -45.34 -14.12 -5.75
CA LYS A 314 -46.63 -13.60 -6.25
C LYS A 314 -47.74 -14.65 -6.31
N TYR A 315 -47.40 -15.90 -6.61
CA TYR A 315 -48.35 -16.99 -6.87
C TYR A 315 -48.00 -18.24 -6.05
N ASN A 316 -47.91 -18.08 -4.73
CA ASN A 316 -47.65 -19.19 -3.82
C ASN A 316 -48.82 -20.20 -3.87
N GLY A 317 -48.53 -21.49 -4.12
CA GLY A 317 -49.52 -22.58 -4.17
C GLY A 317 -49.88 -23.13 -5.56
N ASN A 318 -49.39 -22.55 -6.66
CA ASN A 318 -49.57 -23.10 -8.00
C ASN A 318 -48.58 -24.25 -8.27
N PHE A 319 -49.05 -25.41 -8.76
CA PHE A 319 -48.22 -26.58 -9.07
C PHE A 319 -47.03 -26.24 -10.00
N LEU A 320 -47.26 -25.45 -11.05
CA LEU A 320 -46.21 -25.02 -11.99
C LEU A 320 -45.15 -24.13 -11.33
N VAL A 321 -45.54 -23.30 -10.37
CA VAL A 321 -44.63 -22.41 -9.63
C VAL A 321 -43.79 -23.21 -8.64
N ASP A 322 -44.42 -24.14 -7.94
CA ASP A 322 -43.78 -25.08 -7.02
C ASP A 322 -42.81 -26.04 -7.72
N LEU A 323 -43.13 -26.46 -8.94
CA LEU A 323 -42.23 -27.23 -9.80
C LEU A 323 -41.01 -26.39 -10.22
N LEU A 324 -41.21 -25.10 -10.50
CA LEU A 324 -40.12 -24.19 -10.87
C LEU A 324 -39.17 -23.97 -9.68
N GLY A 325 -39.70 -23.67 -8.49
CA GLY A 325 -38.91 -23.55 -7.27
C GLY A 325 -39.70 -23.12 -6.04
N LYS A 326 -39.44 -23.78 -4.91
CA LYS A 326 -39.90 -23.35 -3.57
C LYS A 326 -38.77 -22.64 -2.86
N TRP A 327 -39.03 -21.44 -2.34
CA TRP A 327 -38.01 -20.61 -1.69
C TRP A 327 -38.31 -20.45 -0.20
N LYS A 328 -37.28 -20.55 0.64
CA LYS A 328 -37.39 -20.26 2.08
C LYS A 328 -36.37 -19.19 2.45
N GLU A 329 -36.79 -18.22 3.25
CA GLU A 329 -35.90 -17.20 3.79
C GLU A 329 -35.10 -17.78 4.98
N SER A 330 -33.78 -17.62 4.94
CA SER A 330 -32.87 -18.03 6.00
C SER A 330 -32.89 -17.00 7.13
N GLU A 331 -33.18 -17.45 8.36
CA GLU A 331 -33.34 -16.62 9.56
C GLU A 331 -32.09 -15.80 9.93
N TYR A 332 -30.88 -16.26 9.52
CA TYR A 332 -29.61 -15.63 9.89
C TYR A 332 -29.06 -14.64 8.85
N SER A 333 -29.35 -14.83 7.56
CA SER A 333 -28.73 -14.03 6.48
C SER A 333 -29.73 -13.20 5.68
N GLY A 334 -31.04 -13.33 5.94
CA GLY A 334 -32.08 -12.71 5.12
C GLY A 334 -32.04 -13.16 3.65
N GLN A 335 -31.33 -14.26 3.35
CA GLN A 335 -31.21 -14.81 2.00
C GLN A 335 -32.33 -15.81 1.75
N SER A 336 -33.01 -15.70 0.62
CA SER A 336 -33.93 -16.74 0.15
C SER A 336 -33.14 -17.83 -0.55
N VAL A 337 -33.20 -19.06 -0.03
CA VAL A 337 -32.55 -20.24 -0.60
C VAL A 337 -33.64 -21.15 -1.18
N PRO A 338 -33.44 -21.76 -2.36
CA PRO A 338 -34.40 -22.71 -2.89
C PRO A 338 -34.35 -24.00 -2.06
N VAL A 339 -35.50 -24.50 -1.62
CA VAL A 339 -35.64 -25.73 -0.82
C VAL A 339 -36.23 -26.87 -1.66
N GLY A 340 -36.86 -26.56 -2.81
CA GLY A 340 -37.42 -27.58 -3.71
C GLY A 340 -37.65 -27.06 -5.13
N GLY A 341 -38.02 -27.97 -6.04
CA GLY A 341 -38.26 -27.70 -7.46
C GLY A 341 -37.01 -27.75 -8.33
N ILE A 342 -37.13 -27.35 -9.60
CA ILE A 342 -36.02 -27.33 -10.57
C ILE A 342 -34.91 -26.39 -10.10
N ALA A 343 -35.27 -25.23 -9.53
CA ALA A 343 -34.31 -24.28 -8.98
C ALA A 343 -33.39 -24.91 -7.92
N TYR A 344 -33.93 -25.79 -7.06
CA TYR A 344 -33.12 -26.53 -6.08
C TYR A 344 -32.09 -27.41 -6.79
N TYR A 345 -32.47 -28.24 -7.76
CA TYR A 345 -31.55 -29.16 -8.46
C TYR A 345 -30.47 -28.49 -9.29
N VAL A 346 -30.72 -27.27 -9.77
CA VAL A 346 -29.74 -26.47 -10.50
C VAL A 346 -28.79 -25.71 -9.56
N THR A 347 -29.10 -25.63 -8.27
CA THR A 347 -28.25 -24.99 -7.25
C THR A 347 -27.08 -25.89 -6.87
N ALA A 348 -25.93 -25.29 -6.63
CA ALA A 348 -24.79 -26.03 -6.11
C ALA A 348 -25.05 -26.45 -4.64
N PRO A 349 -24.70 -27.69 -4.24
CA PRO A 349 -24.76 -28.09 -2.84
C PRO A 349 -23.76 -27.28 -2.01
N SER A 350 -24.18 -26.84 -0.82
CA SER A 350 -23.42 -25.93 0.04
C SER A 350 -22.21 -26.56 0.73
N SER A 351 -22.16 -27.89 0.83
CA SER A 351 -21.04 -28.59 1.46
C SER A 351 -20.89 -30.03 0.98
N LEU A 352 -19.71 -30.58 1.20
CA LEU A 352 -19.41 -32.00 0.97
C LEU A 352 -20.29 -32.92 1.85
N ALA A 353 -20.76 -32.41 3.00
CA ALA A 353 -21.72 -33.12 3.85
C ALA A 353 -23.12 -33.16 3.21
N ASP A 354 -23.58 -32.07 2.59
CA ASP A 354 -24.87 -32.01 1.88
C ASP A 354 -24.86 -32.92 0.64
N MET A 355 -23.71 -33.04 -0.03
CA MET A 355 -23.50 -34.00 -1.13
C MET A 355 -23.65 -35.45 -0.66
N ALA A 356 -23.08 -35.79 0.49
CA ALA A 356 -23.19 -37.13 1.07
C ALA A 356 -24.62 -37.45 1.51
N ALA A 357 -25.36 -36.44 1.98
CA ALA A 357 -26.76 -36.58 2.36
C ALA A 357 -27.69 -36.74 1.15
N ASN A 358 -27.47 -36.00 0.06
CA ASN A 358 -28.32 -35.98 -1.13
C ASN A 358 -27.52 -36.25 -2.43
N PRO A 359 -27.10 -37.50 -2.69
CA PRO A 359 -26.23 -37.82 -3.83
C PRO A 359 -26.91 -37.58 -5.19
N PHE A 360 -28.24 -37.74 -5.27
CA PHE A 360 -28.98 -37.50 -6.50
C PHE A 360 -28.96 -36.03 -6.93
N HIS A 361 -29.10 -35.11 -5.97
CA HIS A 361 -29.04 -33.67 -6.21
C HIS A 361 -27.67 -33.26 -6.77
N ALA A 362 -26.59 -33.74 -6.15
CA ALA A 362 -25.23 -33.46 -6.62
C ALA A 362 -24.95 -34.05 -8.01
N LEU A 363 -25.44 -35.26 -8.29
CA LEU A 363 -25.26 -35.88 -9.61
C LEU A 363 -26.02 -35.12 -10.71
N PHE A 364 -27.25 -34.67 -10.44
CA PHE A 364 -28.00 -33.85 -11.39
C PHE A 364 -27.27 -32.54 -11.68
N TYR A 365 -26.82 -31.82 -10.64
CA TYR A 365 -26.08 -30.58 -10.78
C TYR A 365 -24.80 -30.78 -11.62
N LEU A 366 -24.03 -31.84 -11.34
CA LEU A 366 -22.81 -32.18 -12.08
C LEU A 366 -23.10 -32.44 -13.56
N VAL A 367 -24.10 -33.26 -13.88
CA VAL A 367 -24.46 -33.57 -15.28
C VAL A 367 -24.96 -32.31 -15.99
N PHE A 368 -25.82 -31.53 -15.34
CA PHE A 368 -26.35 -30.28 -15.89
C PHE A 368 -25.22 -29.29 -16.19
N MET A 369 -24.29 -29.06 -15.26
CA MET A 369 -23.17 -28.14 -15.44
C MET A 369 -22.25 -28.54 -16.59
N LEU A 370 -21.86 -29.82 -16.66
CA LEU A 370 -20.97 -30.32 -17.71
C LEU A 370 -21.60 -30.23 -19.10
N THR A 371 -22.86 -30.65 -19.21
CA THR A 371 -23.58 -30.64 -20.49
C THR A 371 -23.87 -29.22 -20.96
N ALA A 372 -24.32 -28.33 -20.08
CA ALA A 372 -24.56 -26.93 -20.40
C ALA A 372 -23.28 -26.23 -20.86
N CYS A 373 -22.16 -26.38 -20.13
CA CYS A 373 -20.89 -25.74 -20.50
C CYS A 373 -20.33 -26.27 -21.83
N ALA A 374 -20.45 -27.56 -22.10
CA ALA A 374 -20.01 -28.15 -23.37
C ALA A 374 -20.86 -27.66 -24.56
N LEU A 375 -22.19 -27.60 -24.39
CA LEU A 375 -23.11 -27.11 -25.42
C LEU A 375 -22.90 -25.62 -25.69
N PHE A 376 -22.82 -24.78 -24.66
CA PHE A 376 -22.59 -23.34 -24.84
C PHE A 376 -21.22 -23.05 -25.44
N SER A 377 -20.18 -23.83 -25.12
CA SER A 377 -18.89 -23.68 -25.80
C SER A 377 -18.99 -23.99 -27.30
N LYS A 378 -19.69 -25.07 -27.67
CA LYS A 378 -19.86 -25.45 -29.08
C LYS A 378 -20.71 -24.45 -29.87
N THR A 379 -21.75 -23.88 -29.29
CA THR A 379 -22.53 -22.83 -29.97
C THR A 379 -21.75 -21.52 -30.06
N TRP A 380 -20.95 -21.20 -29.03
CA TRP A 380 -20.17 -19.97 -29.01
C TRP A 380 -19.09 -19.90 -30.10
N ILE A 381 -18.45 -21.02 -30.48
CA ILE A 381 -17.45 -21.00 -31.57
C ILE A 381 -18.05 -20.58 -32.92
N GLU A 382 -19.34 -20.85 -33.15
CA GLU A 382 -20.03 -20.47 -34.38
C GLU A 382 -20.41 -18.98 -34.38
N VAL A 383 -20.85 -18.45 -33.23
CA VAL A 383 -21.25 -17.04 -33.08
C VAL A 383 -20.03 -16.10 -33.05
N SER A 384 -18.94 -16.53 -32.41
CA SER A 384 -17.75 -15.69 -32.22
C SER A 384 -16.86 -15.56 -33.48
N GLY A 385 -17.19 -16.25 -34.57
CA GLY A 385 -16.33 -16.29 -35.76
C GLY A 385 -14.97 -16.96 -35.51
N SER A 386 -14.89 -17.79 -34.47
CA SER A 386 -13.70 -18.60 -34.14
C SER A 386 -13.84 -20.05 -34.62
N SER A 387 -14.79 -20.30 -35.51
CA SER A 387 -15.00 -21.61 -36.12
C SER A 387 -13.76 -22.02 -36.93
N ALA A 388 -13.58 -23.32 -37.13
CA ALA A 388 -12.46 -23.82 -37.93
C ALA A 388 -12.42 -23.26 -39.36
N ARG A 389 -13.59 -22.93 -39.92
CA ARG A 389 -13.72 -22.32 -41.24
C ARG A 389 -13.24 -20.86 -41.24
N ASP A 390 -13.64 -20.09 -40.23
CA ASP A 390 -13.32 -18.67 -40.13
C ASP A 390 -11.83 -18.46 -39.81
N VAL A 391 -11.27 -19.27 -38.91
CA VAL A 391 -9.83 -19.24 -38.60
C VAL A 391 -9.00 -19.66 -39.82
N ALA A 392 -9.43 -20.69 -40.56
CA ALA A 392 -8.75 -21.08 -41.80
C ALA A 392 -8.76 -19.93 -42.84
N LYS A 393 -9.88 -19.21 -42.94
CA LYS A 393 -10.01 -18.05 -43.82
C LYS A 393 -9.08 -16.91 -43.38
N GLN A 394 -9.03 -16.59 -42.09
CA GLN A 394 -8.14 -15.56 -41.53
C GLN A 394 -6.65 -15.89 -41.77
N LEU A 395 -6.23 -17.13 -41.52
CA LEU A 395 -4.86 -17.57 -41.79
C LEU A 395 -4.52 -17.48 -43.28
N LYS A 396 -5.48 -17.81 -44.15
CA LYS A 396 -5.33 -17.70 -45.59
C LYS A 396 -5.17 -16.24 -46.04
N GLU A 397 -5.99 -15.32 -45.50
CA GLU A 397 -5.88 -13.88 -45.75
C GLU A 397 -4.52 -13.32 -45.28
N GLN A 398 -3.99 -13.84 -44.17
CA GLN A 398 -2.64 -13.54 -43.67
C GLN A 398 -1.51 -14.24 -44.43
N GLN A 399 -1.81 -14.98 -45.51
CA GLN A 399 -0.82 -15.74 -46.30
C GLN A 399 -0.04 -16.78 -45.48
N MET A 400 -0.66 -17.33 -44.43
CA MET A 400 -0.09 -18.37 -43.58
C MET A 400 -0.57 -19.76 -44.03
N VAL A 401 0.37 -20.69 -44.24
CA VAL A 401 0.10 -22.06 -44.66
C VAL A 401 0.82 -23.07 -43.80
N MET A 402 0.19 -24.22 -43.58
CA MET A 402 0.81 -25.31 -42.84
C MET A 402 1.85 -26.01 -43.73
N PRO A 403 3.07 -26.27 -43.23
CA PRO A 403 4.10 -26.96 -43.99
C PRO A 403 3.62 -28.37 -44.40
N GLY A 404 3.86 -28.74 -45.66
CA GLY A 404 3.54 -30.07 -46.21
C GLY A 404 2.08 -30.31 -46.60
N HIS A 405 1.17 -29.34 -46.38
CA HIS A 405 -0.27 -29.50 -46.64
C HIS A 405 -0.77 -28.47 -47.67
N ARG A 406 -1.69 -28.89 -48.55
CA ARG A 406 -2.42 -27.97 -49.45
C ARG A 406 -3.42 -27.12 -48.63
N ASP A 407 -3.76 -25.93 -49.13
CA ASP A 407 -4.64 -24.95 -48.46
C ASP A 407 -5.99 -25.54 -47.98
N SER A 408 -6.55 -26.54 -48.69
CA SER A 408 -7.79 -27.24 -48.29
C SER A 408 -7.63 -28.13 -47.05
N ASN A 409 -6.42 -28.63 -46.79
CA ASN A 409 -6.14 -29.51 -45.66
C ASN A 409 -6.00 -28.74 -44.34
N LEU A 410 -5.66 -27.44 -44.40
CA LEU A 410 -5.60 -26.59 -43.21
C LEU A 410 -6.95 -26.52 -42.49
N GLN A 411 -8.04 -26.33 -43.25
CA GLN A 411 -9.39 -26.31 -42.69
C GLN A 411 -9.76 -27.67 -42.07
N LYS A 412 -9.36 -28.78 -42.71
CA LYS A 412 -9.65 -30.13 -42.21
C LYS A 412 -8.96 -30.42 -40.88
N GLU A 413 -7.69 -30.03 -40.74
CA GLU A 413 -6.95 -30.18 -39.48
C GLU A 413 -7.50 -29.26 -38.38
N LEU A 414 -7.78 -28.00 -38.69
CA LEU A 414 -8.41 -27.09 -37.73
C LEU A 414 -9.78 -27.61 -37.26
N ASN A 415 -10.56 -28.23 -38.15
CA ASN A 415 -11.85 -28.82 -37.80
C ASN A 415 -11.75 -30.08 -36.93
N ARG A 416 -10.57 -30.72 -36.89
CA ARG A 416 -10.30 -31.84 -35.97
C ARG A 416 -10.02 -31.35 -34.55
N TYR A 417 -9.29 -30.25 -34.41
CA TYR A 417 -8.85 -29.74 -33.10
C TYR A 417 -9.79 -28.71 -32.46
N ILE A 418 -10.41 -27.81 -33.23
CA ILE A 418 -11.19 -26.70 -32.66
C ILE A 418 -12.48 -27.18 -31.97
N PRO A 419 -13.36 -27.98 -32.62
CA PRO A 419 -14.60 -28.42 -31.97
C PRO A 419 -14.34 -29.34 -30.77
N THR A 420 -13.30 -30.18 -30.84
CA THR A 420 -12.89 -31.06 -29.73
C THR A 420 -12.33 -30.25 -28.57
N ALA A 421 -11.44 -29.28 -28.83
CA ALA A 421 -10.92 -28.37 -27.81
C ALA A 421 -12.03 -27.51 -27.18
N ALA A 422 -12.99 -27.02 -27.98
CA ALA A 422 -14.12 -26.26 -27.46
C ALA A 422 -15.01 -27.11 -26.54
N ALA A 423 -15.53 -28.24 -27.02
CA ALA A 423 -16.43 -29.09 -26.23
C ALA A 423 -15.75 -29.67 -24.98
N PHE A 424 -14.52 -30.20 -25.12
CA PHE A 424 -13.77 -30.76 -24.01
C PHE A 424 -13.29 -29.67 -23.04
N GLY A 425 -12.88 -28.51 -23.54
CA GLY A 425 -12.52 -27.35 -22.74
C GLY A 425 -13.70 -26.84 -21.91
N GLY A 426 -14.88 -26.71 -22.52
CA GLY A 426 -16.12 -26.35 -21.83
C GLY A 426 -16.52 -27.37 -20.75
N MET A 427 -16.36 -28.67 -21.03
CA MET A 427 -16.58 -29.73 -20.05
C MET A 427 -15.59 -29.67 -18.88
N CYS A 428 -14.29 -29.50 -19.15
CA CYS A 428 -13.27 -29.36 -18.11
C CYS A 428 -13.53 -28.15 -17.21
N ILE A 429 -13.91 -27.04 -17.82
CA ILE A 429 -14.34 -25.83 -17.12
C ILE A 429 -15.55 -26.10 -16.21
N GLY A 430 -16.57 -26.79 -16.72
CA GLY A 430 -17.74 -27.19 -15.92
C GLY A 430 -17.35 -28.10 -14.74
N ALA A 431 -16.45 -29.06 -14.97
CA ALA A 431 -15.95 -29.96 -13.94
C ALA A 431 -15.19 -29.22 -12.84
N LEU A 432 -14.32 -28.28 -13.21
CA LEU A 432 -13.55 -27.48 -12.25
C LEU A 432 -14.45 -26.56 -11.43
N THR A 433 -15.49 -25.98 -12.03
CA THR A 433 -16.50 -25.20 -11.31
C THR A 433 -17.22 -26.05 -10.27
N VAL A 434 -17.69 -27.25 -10.66
CA VAL A 434 -18.39 -28.17 -9.76
C VAL A 434 -17.49 -28.62 -8.61
N LEU A 435 -16.22 -28.96 -8.90
CA LEU A 435 -15.23 -29.29 -7.87
C LEU A 435 -15.01 -28.12 -6.91
N ALA A 436 -14.97 -26.90 -7.42
CA ALA A 436 -14.80 -25.70 -6.61
C ALA A 436 -15.97 -25.44 -5.67
N ASP A 437 -17.19 -25.60 -6.17
CA ASP A 437 -18.41 -25.47 -5.36
C ASP A 437 -18.49 -26.58 -4.29
N PHE A 438 -18.14 -27.83 -4.64
CA PHE A 438 -18.17 -28.96 -3.69
C PHE A 438 -17.13 -28.84 -2.56
N MET A 439 -15.97 -28.26 -2.85
CA MET A 439 -14.95 -28.00 -1.83
C MET A 439 -15.28 -26.80 -0.94
N GLY A 440 -16.35 -26.06 -1.24
CA GLY A 440 -16.75 -24.87 -0.47
C GLY A 440 -15.79 -23.69 -0.66
N ALA A 441 -15.22 -23.54 -1.86
CA ALA A 441 -14.26 -22.48 -2.13
C ALA A 441 -14.86 -21.07 -1.97
N ILE A 442 -14.07 -20.15 -1.41
CA ILE A 442 -14.45 -18.76 -1.18
C ILE A 442 -14.62 -18.04 -2.53
N GLY A 443 -15.79 -17.46 -2.79
CA GLY A 443 -16.06 -16.60 -3.96
C GLY A 443 -16.91 -17.22 -5.08
N SER A 444 -17.58 -18.36 -4.80
CA SER A 444 -18.24 -19.27 -5.75
C SER A 444 -17.27 -19.91 -6.75
N GLY A 445 -17.51 -21.16 -7.11
CA GLY A 445 -16.67 -21.88 -8.08
C GLY A 445 -16.63 -21.18 -9.43
N THR A 446 -17.78 -20.64 -9.86
CA THR A 446 -17.90 -19.82 -11.07
C THR A 446 -17.05 -18.56 -11.00
N GLY A 447 -17.11 -17.82 -9.88
CA GLY A 447 -16.35 -16.58 -9.69
C GLY A 447 -14.84 -16.83 -9.75
N ILE A 448 -14.34 -17.80 -8.99
CA ILE A 448 -12.91 -18.12 -8.95
C ILE A 448 -12.39 -18.43 -10.36
N LEU A 449 -13.07 -19.30 -11.12
CA LEU A 449 -12.63 -19.65 -12.47
C LEU A 449 -12.58 -18.45 -13.41
N LEU A 450 -13.59 -17.57 -13.33
CA LEU A 450 -13.63 -16.34 -14.12
C LEU A 450 -12.43 -15.46 -13.79
N ALA A 451 -12.18 -15.20 -12.50
CA ALA A 451 -11.08 -14.36 -12.06
C ALA A 451 -9.72 -14.92 -12.51
N VAL A 452 -9.43 -16.20 -12.26
CA VAL A 452 -8.14 -16.81 -12.64
C VAL A 452 -7.91 -16.73 -14.14
N THR A 453 -8.92 -17.09 -14.93
CA THR A 453 -8.76 -17.16 -16.37
C THR A 453 -8.64 -15.76 -16.98
N ILE A 454 -9.37 -14.77 -16.46
CA ILE A 454 -9.23 -13.37 -16.87
C ILE A 454 -7.82 -12.87 -16.53
N ILE A 455 -7.36 -13.07 -15.30
CA ILE A 455 -6.02 -12.65 -14.85
C ILE A 455 -4.94 -13.29 -15.74
N TYR A 456 -5.08 -14.57 -16.07
CA TYR A 456 -4.13 -15.26 -16.94
C TYR A 456 -4.16 -14.72 -18.38
N GLN A 457 -5.34 -14.43 -18.93
CA GLN A 457 -5.48 -13.80 -20.25
C GLN A 457 -4.83 -12.41 -20.29
N TYR A 458 -5.04 -11.63 -19.22
CA TYR A 458 -4.39 -10.34 -19.03
C TYR A 458 -2.88 -10.47 -18.93
N PHE A 459 -2.39 -11.44 -18.16
CA PHE A 459 -0.96 -11.73 -18.03
C PHE A 459 -0.32 -12.09 -19.38
N GLU A 460 -0.95 -12.94 -20.19
CA GLU A 460 -0.45 -13.24 -21.54
C GLU A 460 -0.45 -12.01 -22.45
N THR A 461 -1.50 -11.20 -22.39
CA THR A 461 -1.61 -9.96 -23.19
C THR A 461 -0.51 -8.99 -22.79
N PHE A 462 -0.30 -8.85 -21.48
CA PHE A 462 0.78 -8.07 -20.89
C PHE A 462 2.15 -8.57 -21.34
N GLU A 463 2.41 -9.88 -21.31
CA GLU A 463 3.67 -10.44 -21.81
C GLU A 463 3.88 -10.22 -23.30
N LYS A 464 2.83 -10.38 -24.12
CA LYS A 464 2.91 -10.16 -25.57
C LYS A 464 3.20 -8.70 -25.89
N GLU A 465 2.49 -7.76 -25.26
CA GLU A 465 2.75 -6.33 -25.43
C GLU A 465 4.13 -5.95 -24.88
N LYS A 466 4.56 -6.54 -23.75
CA LYS A 466 5.91 -6.34 -23.20
C LYS A 466 7.00 -6.86 -24.15
N LYS A 467 6.82 -8.04 -24.76
CA LYS A 467 7.77 -8.60 -25.76
C LYS A 467 7.82 -7.78 -27.04
N ALA A 468 6.67 -7.31 -27.51
CA ALA A 468 6.60 -6.38 -28.63
C ALA A 468 7.31 -5.06 -28.30
N TRP A 469 7.11 -4.54 -27.09
CA TRP A 469 7.79 -3.35 -26.60
C TRP A 469 9.27 -3.59 -26.36
N SER A 470 9.70 -4.77 -25.87
CA SER A 470 11.11 -5.09 -25.65
C SER A 470 11.86 -5.32 -26.97
N GLY A 471 11.24 -5.93 -27.99
CA GLY A 471 11.83 -6.02 -29.32
C GLY A 471 11.98 -4.65 -30.01
N VAL A 472 11.06 -3.73 -29.72
CA VAL A 472 11.18 -2.31 -30.11
C VAL A 472 12.20 -1.58 -29.22
N SER A 473 12.35 -1.97 -27.95
CA SER A 473 13.37 -1.48 -27.01
C SER A 473 14.78 -1.94 -27.38
N ASP A 474 14.95 -3.14 -27.96
CA ASP A 474 16.23 -3.63 -28.48
C ASP A 474 16.67 -2.85 -29.73
N LEU A 475 15.71 -2.39 -30.55
CA LEU A 475 15.95 -1.42 -31.63
C LEU A 475 16.11 0.02 -31.12
N LEU A 476 15.50 0.36 -30.00
CA LEU A 476 15.61 1.67 -29.31
C LEU A 476 16.66 1.66 -28.19
N HIS A 477 17.53 0.66 -28.10
CA HIS A 477 18.61 0.61 -27.11
C HIS A 477 19.75 1.61 -27.41
N MET A 478 19.43 2.71 -28.09
CA MET A 478 20.14 3.99 -28.04
C MET A 478 19.42 5.08 -27.23
N GLY A 479 18.34 4.79 -26.48
CA GLY A 479 17.67 5.81 -25.65
C GLY A 479 16.77 5.29 -24.52
N GLY A 480 17.29 5.32 -23.29
CA GLY A 480 16.59 5.58 -22.02
C GLY A 480 15.29 4.83 -21.67
N GLY A 481 15.37 3.78 -20.86
CA GLY A 481 14.21 3.18 -20.20
C GLY A 481 13.68 4.02 -19.02
N PHE A 482 12.37 4.27 -18.97
CA PHE A 482 11.67 4.99 -17.89
C PHE A 482 11.68 4.24 -16.55
N ARG A 483 11.91 5.03 -15.50
CA ARG A 483 12.01 4.68 -14.08
C ARG A 483 10.75 5.14 -13.33
N VAL A 484 10.37 4.45 -12.26
CA VAL A 484 9.18 4.75 -11.40
C VAL A 484 9.11 6.22 -10.97
N LEU A 485 10.26 6.88 -10.86
CA LEU A 485 10.41 8.30 -10.55
C LEU A 485 9.62 9.27 -11.45
N HIS A 486 9.40 8.94 -12.72
CA HIS A 486 8.67 9.83 -13.62
C HIS A 486 7.16 9.90 -13.34
N LEU A 487 6.59 9.01 -12.52
CA LEU A 487 5.20 9.14 -12.02
C LEU A 487 5.00 10.38 -11.15
N VAL A 488 6.07 10.91 -10.56
CA VAL A 488 6.05 12.09 -9.68
C VAL A 488 6.09 13.38 -10.49
N ARG A 489 6.49 13.33 -11.76
CA ARG A 489 6.63 14.49 -12.65
C ARG A 489 5.40 15.42 -12.71
N PRO A 490 4.14 14.95 -12.81
CA PRO A 490 2.97 15.84 -12.79
C PRO A 490 2.76 16.54 -11.44
N PHE A 491 3.24 15.95 -10.35
CA PHE A 491 3.11 16.54 -9.01
C PHE A 491 4.24 17.53 -8.68
N LEU A 492 5.39 17.44 -9.35
CA LEU A 492 6.50 18.39 -9.17
C LEU A 492 6.08 19.84 -9.40
N ALA A 493 5.16 20.10 -10.34
CA ALA A 493 4.69 21.46 -10.65
C ALA A 493 3.89 22.11 -9.51
N PHE A 494 3.31 21.31 -8.62
CA PHE A 494 2.52 21.77 -7.47
C PHE A 494 3.32 21.84 -6.17
N LEU A 495 4.55 21.28 -6.15
CA LEU A 495 5.38 21.29 -4.96
C LEU A 495 6.12 22.63 -4.82
N PRO A 496 6.18 23.23 -3.62
CA PRO A 496 6.87 24.51 -3.41
C PRO A 496 8.39 24.32 -3.47
N GLU A 497 9.03 24.37 -4.64
CA GLU A 497 10.46 24.08 -4.78
C GLU A 497 11.37 25.28 -4.48
N VAL A 498 12.44 25.07 -3.68
CA VAL A 498 13.50 26.07 -3.50
C VAL A 498 14.42 26.04 -4.72
N GLN A 499 14.60 27.12 -5.45
CA GLN A 499 15.51 27.11 -6.61
C GLN A 499 16.95 26.79 -6.18
N SER A 500 17.67 25.96 -6.95
CA SER A 500 19.09 25.70 -6.67
C SER A 500 19.91 26.97 -6.90
N ALA A 501 20.92 27.24 -6.06
CA ALA A 501 21.75 28.43 -6.21
C ALA A 501 22.47 28.45 -7.58
N ASP A 502 22.16 29.46 -8.40
CA ASP A 502 22.79 29.64 -9.73
C ASP A 502 24.29 29.95 -9.65
N ARG A 503 24.74 30.49 -8.51
CA ARG A 503 26.15 30.72 -8.19
C ARG A 503 26.57 29.94 -6.95
N LYS A 504 27.86 29.60 -6.86
CA LYS A 504 28.44 29.12 -5.59
C LYS A 504 28.28 30.22 -4.55
N VAL A 505 27.44 29.97 -3.54
CA VAL A 505 27.18 30.90 -2.44
C VAL A 505 28.46 31.05 -1.60
N PRO A 506 28.97 32.27 -1.38
CA PRO A 506 30.15 32.48 -0.52
C PRO A 506 29.86 32.04 0.91
N PHE A 507 30.88 31.61 1.64
CA PHE A 507 30.72 31.05 2.99
C PHE A 507 29.98 31.97 3.96
N ARG A 508 30.24 33.28 3.88
CA ARG A 508 29.54 34.28 4.72
C ARG A 508 28.03 34.27 4.50
N GLU A 509 27.59 34.20 3.25
CA GLU A 509 26.16 34.11 2.92
C GLU A 509 25.59 32.78 3.42
N LYS A 510 26.33 31.67 3.29
CA LYS A 510 25.87 30.38 3.80
C LYS A 510 25.63 30.35 5.30
N VAL A 511 26.52 30.99 6.06
CA VAL A 511 26.37 31.12 7.52
C VAL A 511 25.12 31.92 7.85
N ILE A 512 24.84 33.02 7.13
CA ILE A 512 23.63 33.85 7.33
C ILE A 512 22.35 33.02 7.10
N TYR A 513 22.26 32.28 5.99
CA TYR A 513 21.11 31.42 5.73
C TYR A 513 20.93 30.34 6.81
N THR A 514 22.03 29.75 7.26
CA THR A 514 22.03 28.75 8.34
C THR A 514 21.47 29.35 9.65
N VAL A 515 21.88 30.58 9.99
CA VAL A 515 21.38 31.30 11.17
C VAL A 515 19.90 31.69 11.04
N ILE A 516 19.47 32.14 9.85
CA ILE A 516 18.06 32.48 9.59
C ILE A 516 17.19 31.22 9.72
N SER A 517 17.59 30.09 9.14
CA SER A 517 16.87 28.82 9.27
C SER A 517 16.74 28.36 10.73
N LEU A 518 17.82 28.51 11.51
CA LEU A 518 17.81 28.23 12.95
C LEU A 518 16.85 29.14 13.72
N PHE A 519 16.88 30.44 13.41
CA PHE A 519 16.01 31.41 14.05
C PHE A 519 14.53 31.10 13.80
N ILE A 520 14.16 30.80 12.55
CA ILE A 520 12.80 30.40 12.18
C ILE A 520 12.39 29.13 12.96
N PHE A 521 13.27 28.12 13.00
CA PHE A 521 13.02 26.88 13.72
C PHE A 521 12.78 27.11 15.23
N LEU A 522 13.60 27.94 15.87
CA LEU A 522 13.46 28.28 17.30
C LEU A 522 12.16 29.04 17.59
N VAL A 523 11.80 30.01 16.74
CA VAL A 523 10.54 30.75 16.87
C VAL A 523 9.34 29.80 16.73
N CYS A 524 9.33 28.92 15.73
CA CYS A 524 8.27 27.92 15.55
C CYS A 524 8.18 26.97 16.74
N SER A 525 9.31 26.64 17.38
CA SER A 525 9.38 25.76 18.55
C SER A 525 8.78 26.37 19.82
N GLN A 526 8.49 27.67 19.82
CA GLN A 526 7.93 28.43 20.95
C GLN A 526 6.51 28.93 20.69
N LEU A 527 6.03 28.88 19.44
CA LEU A 527 4.67 29.31 19.08
C LEU A 527 3.64 28.26 19.53
N PRO A 528 2.71 28.58 20.45
CA PRO A 528 1.69 27.63 20.88
C PRO A 528 0.63 27.39 19.79
N LEU A 529 0.06 26.19 19.78
CA LEU A 529 -1.06 25.83 18.90
C LEU A 529 -2.36 26.50 19.35
N TYR A 530 -3.16 26.95 18.37
CA TYR A 530 -4.41 27.64 18.64
C TYR A 530 -5.50 26.64 19.06
N GLY A 531 -6.21 26.90 20.16
CA GLY A 531 -7.40 26.13 20.59
C GLY A 531 -7.16 24.97 21.58
N ILE A 532 -5.97 24.83 22.16
CA ILE A 532 -5.69 23.78 23.17
C ILE A 532 -6.11 24.26 24.58
N HIS A 533 -7.11 23.60 25.17
CA HIS A 533 -7.61 23.91 26.52
C HIS A 533 -7.17 22.92 27.61
N SER A 534 -6.54 21.79 27.25
CA SER A 534 -6.01 20.82 28.23
C SER A 534 -4.65 20.26 27.79
N THR A 535 -3.60 20.66 28.50
CA THR A 535 -2.23 20.10 28.40
C THR A 535 -2.03 18.88 29.30
N THR A 536 -3.08 18.38 29.95
CA THR A 536 -3.04 17.39 31.03
C THR A 536 -3.22 15.92 30.57
N GLY A 537 -2.67 15.57 29.41
CA GLY A 537 -2.65 14.17 28.93
C GLY A 537 -1.27 13.53 29.06
N ALA A 538 -1.18 12.24 29.40
CA ALA A 538 0.06 11.46 29.37
C ALA A 538 0.66 11.44 27.95
N ASP A 539 1.86 11.99 27.74
CA ASP A 539 2.52 12.05 26.42
C ASP A 539 3.18 10.70 26.06
N PRO A 540 2.62 9.93 25.12
CA PRO A 540 3.18 8.63 24.71
C PRO A 540 4.54 8.75 24.03
N PHE A 541 4.84 9.93 23.47
CA PHE A 541 5.98 10.15 22.58
C PHE A 541 7.13 10.92 23.22
N TYR A 542 7.15 11.05 24.55
CA TYR A 542 8.16 11.84 25.26
C TYR A 542 9.60 11.56 24.81
N TRP A 543 9.96 10.28 24.65
CA TRP A 543 11.28 9.85 24.20
C TRP A 543 11.54 10.11 22.71
N MET A 544 10.50 10.00 21.88
CA MET A 544 10.57 10.23 20.44
C MET A 544 10.77 11.72 20.13
N ARG A 545 10.15 12.61 20.92
CA ARG A 545 10.21 14.07 20.75
C ARG A 545 11.62 14.65 20.80
N VAL A 546 12.50 14.09 21.64
CA VAL A 546 13.89 14.53 21.76
C VAL A 546 14.65 14.32 20.43
N ILE A 547 14.46 13.16 19.79
CA ILE A 547 15.12 12.80 18.53
C ILE A 547 14.45 13.52 17.34
N LEU A 548 13.14 13.69 17.41
CA LEU A 548 12.33 14.30 16.35
C LEU A 548 12.28 15.83 16.40
N ALA A 549 13.02 16.46 17.32
CA ALA A 549 13.02 17.91 17.47
C ALA A 549 11.59 18.49 17.58
N SER A 550 10.73 17.84 18.38
CA SER A 550 9.31 18.14 18.52
C SER A 550 9.00 18.68 19.92
N ASN A 551 8.25 19.78 19.98
CA ASN A 551 7.76 20.37 21.22
C ASN A 551 6.24 20.25 21.30
N ARG A 552 5.74 19.64 22.38
CA ARG A 552 4.31 19.44 22.58
C ARG A 552 3.57 20.77 22.73
N GLY A 553 2.41 20.89 22.10
CA GLY A 553 1.54 22.06 22.18
C GLY A 553 2.03 23.24 21.34
N THR A 554 3.03 23.04 20.48
CA THR A 554 3.62 24.08 19.63
C THR A 554 3.42 23.78 18.16
N VAL A 555 3.65 24.78 17.31
CA VAL A 555 3.62 24.62 15.84
C VAL A 555 4.60 23.51 15.37
N MET A 556 5.64 23.22 16.16
CA MET A 556 6.61 22.15 15.92
C MET A 556 6.24 20.81 16.55
N GLU A 557 4.96 20.53 16.78
CA GLU A 557 4.52 19.27 17.39
C GLU A 557 4.82 18.03 16.52
N LEU A 558 4.77 18.16 15.19
CA LEU A 558 5.20 17.09 14.28
C LEU A 558 6.74 16.96 14.20
N GLY A 559 7.48 18.01 14.58
CA GLY A 559 8.94 18.06 14.49
C GLY A 559 9.47 17.79 13.09
N ILE A 560 10.62 17.10 13.01
CA ILE A 560 11.25 16.65 11.76
C ILE A 560 10.76 15.26 11.30
N THR A 561 9.74 14.69 11.96
CA THR A 561 9.25 13.33 11.69
C THR A 561 8.89 13.08 10.22
N PRO A 562 8.12 13.96 9.55
CA PRO A 562 7.76 13.74 8.14
C PRO A 562 8.97 13.75 7.20
N ILE A 563 10.03 14.49 7.56
CA ILE A 563 11.26 14.61 6.76
C ILE A 563 12.13 13.37 6.93
N VAL A 564 12.34 12.94 8.19
CA VAL A 564 13.17 11.77 8.48
C VAL A 564 12.51 10.49 7.97
N THR A 565 11.20 10.33 8.18
CA THR A 565 10.47 9.15 7.69
C THR A 565 10.47 9.09 6.17
N SER A 566 10.21 10.20 5.48
CA SER A 566 10.23 10.22 4.01
C SER A 566 11.62 9.97 3.43
N GLY A 567 12.66 10.55 4.03
CA GLY A 567 14.05 10.32 3.66
C GLY A 567 14.47 8.87 3.88
N LEU A 568 14.15 8.29 5.03
CA LEU A 568 14.47 6.90 5.34
C LEU A 568 13.78 5.93 4.37
N VAL A 569 12.48 6.12 4.12
CA VAL A 569 11.70 5.29 3.19
C VAL A 569 12.28 5.37 1.79
N MET A 570 12.57 6.57 1.27
CA MET A 570 13.15 6.72 -0.06
C MET A 570 14.57 6.15 -0.18
N GLN A 571 15.40 6.34 0.85
CA GLN A 571 16.75 5.76 0.89
C GLN A 571 16.70 4.23 0.96
N LEU A 572 15.78 3.65 1.72
CA LEU A 572 15.59 2.20 1.80
C LEU A 572 15.10 1.64 0.45
N LEU A 573 14.16 2.30 -0.21
CA LEU A 573 13.63 1.88 -1.52
C LEU A 573 14.69 1.96 -2.63
N ALA A 574 15.52 3.00 -2.63
CA ALA A 574 16.64 3.13 -3.55
C ALA A 574 17.76 2.13 -3.23
N GLY A 575 18.11 1.97 -1.95
CA GLY A 575 19.20 1.09 -1.49
C GLY A 575 18.88 -0.40 -1.65
N SER A 576 17.63 -0.81 -1.43
CA SER A 576 17.15 -2.16 -1.71
C SER A 576 17.02 -2.48 -3.22
N LYS A 577 17.32 -1.50 -4.08
CA LYS A 577 17.16 -1.57 -5.54
C LYS A 577 15.74 -1.91 -5.99
N ILE A 578 14.74 -1.71 -5.13
CA ILE A 578 13.32 -1.75 -5.51
C ILE A 578 13.02 -0.62 -6.48
N ILE A 579 13.67 0.54 -6.29
CA ILE A 579 13.68 1.67 -7.23
C ILE A 579 15.08 1.81 -7.81
N GLU A 580 15.22 1.61 -9.13
CA GLU A 580 16.47 1.89 -9.84
C GLU A 580 16.63 3.40 -10.04
N VAL A 581 17.54 4.00 -9.27
CA VAL A 581 17.88 5.43 -9.38
C VAL A 581 19.33 5.51 -9.84
N ASP A 582 19.54 6.14 -11.00
CA ASP A 582 20.89 6.47 -11.43
C ASP A 582 21.26 7.86 -10.93
N ASN A 583 22.09 7.89 -9.90
CA ASN A 583 22.62 9.13 -9.37
C ASN A 583 23.50 9.86 -10.39
N ASN A 584 23.85 9.33 -11.56
CA ASN A 584 24.61 10.11 -12.54
C ASN A 584 23.73 11.07 -13.36
N VAL A 585 22.42 10.85 -13.41
CA VAL A 585 21.49 11.66 -14.19
C VAL A 585 20.88 12.75 -13.30
N ARG A 586 21.00 14.02 -13.73
CA ARG A 586 20.45 15.17 -12.98
C ARG A 586 18.94 15.12 -12.84
N GLU A 587 18.23 14.65 -13.88
CA GLU A 587 16.77 14.52 -13.88
C GLU A 587 16.29 13.50 -12.83
N ASP A 588 16.98 12.36 -12.68
CA ASP A 588 16.60 11.35 -11.69
C ASP A 588 16.89 11.80 -10.26
N ARG A 589 17.97 12.55 -10.02
CA ARG A 589 18.19 13.17 -8.69
C ARG A 589 17.07 14.14 -8.34
N ALA A 590 16.66 14.97 -9.29
CA ALA A 590 15.56 15.93 -9.08
C ALA A 590 14.23 15.22 -8.82
N LEU A 591 13.92 14.16 -9.59
CA LEU A 591 12.70 13.36 -9.41
C LEU A 591 12.71 12.61 -8.07
N LEU A 592 13.86 12.06 -7.63
CA LEU A 592 13.97 11.41 -6.32
C LEU A 592 13.74 12.40 -5.19
N ASN A 593 14.37 13.57 -5.25
CA ASN A 593 14.22 14.61 -4.25
C ASN A 593 12.76 15.12 -4.19
N GLY A 594 12.14 15.34 -5.35
CA GLY A 594 10.73 15.71 -5.42
C GLY A 594 9.78 14.62 -4.92
N ALA A 595 10.11 13.35 -5.15
CA ALA A 595 9.35 12.22 -4.62
C ALA A 595 9.46 12.12 -3.09
N GLN A 596 10.67 12.28 -2.55
CA GLN A 596 10.91 12.31 -1.11
C GLN A 596 10.11 13.43 -0.46
N LYS A 597 10.12 14.62 -1.07
CA LYS A 597 9.35 15.77 -0.60
C LYS A 597 7.84 15.54 -0.63
N LEU A 598 7.31 15.03 -1.74
CA LEU A 598 5.89 14.71 -1.86
C LEU A 598 5.45 13.73 -0.77
N LEU A 599 6.25 12.69 -0.56
CA LEU A 599 6.00 11.70 0.49
C LEU A 599 6.10 12.34 1.89
N GLY A 600 7.03 13.26 2.11
CA GLY A 600 7.13 14.03 3.35
C GLY A 600 5.91 14.92 3.62
N ILE A 601 5.37 15.60 2.62
CA ILE A 601 4.13 16.40 2.75
C ILE A 601 2.93 15.50 3.04
N LEU A 602 2.80 14.37 2.34
CA LEU A 602 1.73 13.40 2.58
C LEU A 602 1.78 12.83 4.00
N ILE A 603 2.97 12.51 4.50
CA ILE A 603 3.16 12.05 5.88
C ILE A 603 2.79 13.18 6.86
N ALA A 604 3.23 14.43 6.63
CA ALA A 604 2.89 15.55 7.51
C ALA A 604 1.37 15.77 7.62
N VAL A 605 0.65 15.69 6.49
CA VAL A 605 -0.82 15.78 6.48
C VAL A 605 -1.46 14.59 7.19
N GLY A 606 -0.98 13.37 6.91
CA GLY A 606 -1.48 12.15 7.55
C GLY A 606 -1.27 12.15 9.07
N GLU A 607 -0.09 12.55 9.53
CA GLU A 607 0.23 12.69 10.95
C GLU A 607 -0.62 13.79 11.60
N ALA A 608 -0.72 14.98 11.01
CA ALA A 608 -1.55 16.07 11.54
C ALA A 608 -3.01 15.64 11.75
N VAL A 609 -3.59 14.96 10.76
CA VAL A 609 -4.95 14.42 10.84
C VAL A 609 -5.03 13.33 11.92
N ALA A 610 -4.08 12.40 11.95
CA ALA A 610 -4.06 11.32 12.94
C ALA A 610 -3.93 11.85 14.38
N TYR A 611 -3.08 12.85 14.63
CA TYR A 611 -2.91 13.47 15.95
C TYR A 611 -4.20 14.14 16.44
N VAL A 612 -4.91 14.85 15.56
CA VAL A 612 -6.19 15.48 15.92
C VAL A 612 -7.30 14.45 16.11
N LEU A 613 -7.40 13.44 15.23
CA LEU A 613 -8.39 12.36 15.35
C LEU A 613 -8.13 11.43 16.55
N SER A 614 -6.89 11.28 16.98
CA SER A 614 -6.52 10.49 18.15
C SER A 614 -7.03 11.08 19.48
N GLY A 615 -7.61 12.29 19.45
CA GLY A 615 -8.11 12.99 20.62
C GLY A 615 -7.02 13.55 21.52
N MET A 616 -5.78 13.63 21.04
CA MET A 616 -4.61 14.08 21.82
C MET A 616 -4.72 15.53 22.30
N TYR A 617 -5.52 16.36 21.61
CA TYR A 617 -5.79 17.76 21.97
C TYR A 617 -7.14 17.97 22.66
N GLY A 618 -7.93 16.90 22.85
CA GLY A 618 -9.31 16.88 23.36
C GLY A 618 -10.26 16.13 22.42
N SER A 619 -11.46 15.76 22.91
CA SER A 619 -12.45 15.10 22.06
C SER A 619 -12.96 16.07 20.98
N VAL A 620 -13.16 15.58 19.74
CA VAL A 620 -13.58 16.41 18.58
C VAL A 620 -14.89 17.17 18.86
N GLY A 621 -15.74 16.64 19.76
CA GLY A 621 -16.96 17.30 20.23
C GLY A 621 -16.73 18.48 21.19
N GLN A 622 -15.62 18.53 21.93
CA GLN A 622 -15.26 19.63 22.83
C GLN A 622 -14.41 20.71 22.16
N LEU A 623 -13.60 20.36 21.15
CA LEU A 623 -12.79 21.32 20.39
C LEU A 623 -13.64 22.14 19.40
N GLY A 624 -14.72 21.57 18.89
CA GLY A 624 -15.43 22.10 17.73
C GLY A 624 -14.68 21.78 16.43
N VAL A 625 -15.43 21.40 15.40
CA VAL A 625 -14.88 21.00 14.09
C VAL A 625 -14.01 22.10 13.48
N GLY A 626 -14.34 23.38 13.71
CA GLY A 626 -13.57 24.53 13.23
C GLY A 626 -12.17 24.60 13.82
N ASN A 627 -12.00 24.44 15.14
CA ASN A 627 -10.68 24.49 15.77
C ASN A 627 -9.84 23.25 15.43
N ALA A 628 -10.47 22.08 15.31
CA ALA A 628 -9.79 20.86 14.87
C ALA A 628 -9.19 21.02 13.46
N ILE A 629 -9.94 21.61 12.52
CA ILE A 629 -9.43 21.90 11.16
C ILE A 629 -8.31 22.94 11.21
N LEU A 630 -8.43 23.97 12.04
CA LEU A 630 -7.41 25.01 12.17
C LEU A 630 -6.08 24.44 12.68
N ILE A 631 -6.11 23.55 13.67
CA ILE A 631 -4.91 22.84 14.16
C ILE A 631 -4.28 21.99 13.05
N ILE A 632 -5.09 21.26 12.27
CA ILE A 632 -4.58 20.47 11.14
C ILE A 632 -3.86 21.38 10.13
N VAL A 633 -4.47 22.51 9.76
CA VAL A 633 -3.86 23.46 8.83
C VAL A 633 -2.57 24.05 9.41
N GLN A 634 -2.55 24.40 10.69
CA GLN A 634 -1.37 24.96 11.37
C GLN A 634 -0.20 23.95 11.40
N LEU A 635 -0.47 22.69 11.73
CA LEU A 635 0.54 21.62 11.74
C LEU A 635 1.05 21.27 10.34
N CYS A 636 0.16 21.22 9.34
CA CYS A 636 0.55 21.00 7.95
C CYS A 636 1.45 22.12 7.43
N PHE A 637 1.10 23.39 7.72
CA PHE A 637 1.88 24.54 7.28
C PHE A 637 3.26 24.56 7.94
N ALA A 638 3.34 24.23 9.23
CA ALA A 638 4.60 24.04 9.95
C ALA A 638 5.48 22.98 9.28
N GLY A 639 4.93 21.80 9.03
CA GLY A 639 5.66 20.70 8.38
C GLY A 639 6.22 21.09 7.01
N ILE A 640 5.44 21.83 6.21
CA ILE A 640 5.89 22.35 4.91
C ILE A 640 7.05 23.34 5.08
N ILE A 641 6.99 24.25 6.05
CA ILE A 641 8.09 25.20 6.32
C ILE A 641 9.37 24.44 6.66
N VAL A 642 9.31 23.46 7.56
CA VAL A 642 10.50 22.70 7.98
C VAL A 642 11.09 21.91 6.79
N ILE A 643 10.24 21.31 5.94
CA ILE A 643 10.67 20.64 4.71
C ILE A 643 11.41 21.62 3.78
N CYS A 644 10.86 22.83 3.60
CA CYS A 644 11.50 23.86 2.77
C CYS A 644 12.80 24.38 3.37
N LEU A 645 12.91 24.51 4.70
CA LEU A 645 14.14 24.91 5.38
C LEU A 645 15.24 23.85 5.23
N ASP A 646 14.89 22.57 5.36
CA ASP A 646 15.84 21.47 5.12
C ASP A 646 16.32 21.46 3.66
N GLU A 647 15.41 21.66 2.70
CA GLU A 647 15.75 21.74 1.27
C GLU A 647 16.66 22.94 0.95
N LEU A 648 16.41 24.10 1.56
CA LEU A 648 17.26 25.28 1.43
C LEU A 648 18.70 24.98 1.86
N LEU A 649 18.87 24.32 3.00
CA LEU A 649 20.19 23.93 3.51
C LEU A 649 20.84 22.88 2.59
N GLN A 650 20.10 21.87 2.13
CA GLN A 650 20.60 20.82 1.23
C GLN A 650 20.99 21.31 -0.17
N LYS A 651 20.29 22.32 -0.71
CA LYS A 651 20.60 22.93 -2.02
C LYS A 651 21.84 23.85 -1.99
N GLY A 652 22.53 23.92 -0.85
CA GLY A 652 23.84 24.58 -0.71
C GLY A 652 23.77 26.04 -0.29
N TYR A 653 22.59 26.55 0.06
CA TYR A 653 22.46 27.86 0.71
C TYR A 653 22.96 27.84 2.15
N GLY A 654 23.01 26.68 2.80
CA GLY A 654 23.53 26.57 4.17
C GLY A 654 24.64 25.55 4.31
N LEU A 655 25.12 25.42 5.54
CA LEU A 655 26.13 24.43 5.92
C LEU A 655 25.42 23.15 6.38
N GLY A 656 25.85 21.99 5.86
CA GLY A 656 25.36 20.67 6.31
C GLY A 656 23.91 20.34 5.94
N SER A 657 23.26 19.49 6.73
CA SER A 657 21.88 19.01 6.53
C SER A 657 20.93 19.63 7.57
N GLY A 658 19.76 20.11 7.13
CA GLY A 658 18.77 20.73 8.01
C GLY A 658 18.27 19.80 9.11
N ILE A 659 18.05 18.53 8.80
CA ILE A 659 17.70 17.49 9.78
C ILE A 659 18.68 17.48 10.96
N SER A 660 19.99 17.40 10.66
CA SER A 660 21.01 17.36 11.71
C SER A 660 21.05 18.64 12.53
N LEU A 661 20.93 19.80 11.88
CA LEU A 661 20.95 21.09 12.53
C LEU A 661 19.79 21.27 13.53
N PHE A 662 18.57 20.87 13.14
CA PHE A 662 17.38 20.97 13.98
C PHE A 662 17.45 20.04 15.20
N ILE A 663 17.95 18.80 15.01
CA ILE A 663 18.17 17.86 16.13
C ILE A 663 19.16 18.44 17.14
N ALA A 664 20.32 18.92 16.68
CA ALA A 664 21.34 19.47 17.56
C ALA A 664 20.83 20.70 18.32
N THR A 665 20.06 21.56 17.65
CA THR A 665 19.50 22.77 18.25
C THR A 665 18.50 22.44 19.35
N ASN A 666 17.55 21.53 19.11
CA ASN A 666 16.56 21.16 20.12
C ASN A 666 17.19 20.52 21.36
N ILE A 667 18.23 19.71 21.17
CA ILE A 667 18.93 19.05 22.28
C ILE A 667 19.73 20.07 23.09
N CYS A 668 20.45 20.98 22.42
CA CYS A 668 21.14 22.09 23.08
C CYS A 668 20.17 23.01 23.83
N GLU A 669 19.01 23.33 23.24
CA GLU A 669 17.94 24.08 23.88
C GLU A 669 17.45 23.37 25.15
N SER A 670 17.15 22.07 25.07
CA SER A 670 16.72 21.28 26.23
C SER A 670 17.77 21.23 27.34
N ILE A 671 19.06 21.12 27.00
CA ILE A 671 20.16 21.14 27.96
C ILE A 671 20.25 22.51 28.65
N ILE A 672 20.16 23.60 27.88
CA ILE A 672 20.22 24.98 28.41
C ILE A 672 19.03 25.23 29.35
N TRP A 673 17.81 24.87 28.94
CA TRP A 673 16.62 25.04 29.78
C TRP A 673 16.72 24.20 31.05
N LYS A 674 17.13 22.94 31.00
CA LYS A 674 17.29 22.11 32.21
C LYS A 674 18.43 22.57 33.13
N ALA A 675 19.41 23.30 32.61
CA ALA A 675 20.50 23.87 33.41
C ALA A 675 20.12 25.21 34.06
N PHE A 676 19.41 26.08 33.32
CA PHE A 676 19.20 27.50 33.65
C PHE A 676 17.74 27.95 33.70
N SER A 677 16.73 27.05 33.69
CA SER A 677 15.33 27.48 33.77
C SER A 677 15.01 28.11 35.13
N PRO A 678 14.39 29.32 35.14
CA PRO A 678 13.97 30.00 36.37
C PRO A 678 12.56 29.60 36.82
N THR A 679 11.96 28.58 36.21
CA THR A 679 10.62 28.07 36.55
C THR A 679 10.63 27.37 37.90
N THR A 680 9.61 27.62 38.73
CA THR A 680 9.47 26.98 40.05
C THR A 680 8.39 25.91 40.01
N ILE A 681 8.70 24.71 40.51
CA ILE A 681 7.76 23.60 40.65
C ILE A 681 7.59 23.30 42.15
N ASN A 682 6.34 23.22 42.61
CA ASN A 682 6.01 22.91 44.01
C ASN A 682 6.03 21.40 44.25
N SER A 683 7.18 20.85 44.65
CA SER A 683 7.30 19.44 45.05
C SER A 683 7.14 19.29 46.57
N GLY A 684 5.95 19.60 47.12
CA GLY A 684 5.54 19.25 48.50
C GLY A 684 6.41 19.73 49.68
N ARG A 685 7.57 20.38 49.44
CA ARG A 685 8.54 20.91 50.42
C ARG A 685 8.84 22.40 50.22
N GLY A 686 8.09 23.07 49.34
CA GLY A 686 8.27 24.48 48.93
C GLY A 686 8.42 24.63 47.41
N ALA A 687 8.52 25.88 46.96
CA ALA A 687 8.80 26.21 45.56
C ALA A 687 10.28 25.97 45.25
N GLU A 688 10.58 24.94 44.46
CA GLU A 688 11.94 24.63 44.03
C GLU A 688 12.13 25.06 42.58
N PHE A 689 13.25 25.72 42.27
CA PHE A 689 13.63 26.01 40.89
C PHE A 689 13.95 24.72 40.14
N GLU A 690 13.47 24.62 38.89
CA GLU A 690 13.65 23.48 38.00
C GLU A 690 15.10 23.38 37.47
N GLY A 691 15.75 24.51 37.20
CA GLY A 691 17.11 24.55 36.66
C GLY A 691 18.17 24.11 37.67
N ALA A 692 19.02 23.14 37.27
CA ALA A 692 20.04 22.55 38.16
C ALA A 692 21.02 23.59 38.76
N VAL A 693 21.44 24.58 37.97
CA VAL A 693 22.42 25.60 38.39
C VAL A 693 21.74 26.67 39.26
N ILE A 694 20.56 27.15 38.85
CA ILE A 694 19.79 28.16 39.58
C ILE A 694 19.33 27.59 40.94
N ALA A 695 18.89 26.33 40.96
CA ALA A 695 18.54 25.64 42.19
C ALA A 695 19.74 25.47 43.13
N LEU A 696 20.94 25.17 42.62
CA LEU A 696 22.14 25.10 43.44
C LEU A 696 22.41 26.45 44.12
N PHE A 697 22.42 27.56 43.38
CA PHE A 697 22.66 28.88 43.97
C PHE A 697 21.54 29.30 44.93
N HIS A 698 20.28 29.04 44.58
CA HIS A 698 19.16 29.35 45.45
C HIS A 698 19.22 28.58 46.77
N LEU A 699 19.44 27.26 46.72
CA LEU A 699 19.54 26.41 47.91
C LEU A 699 20.75 26.74 48.78
N LEU A 700 21.87 27.14 48.18
CA LEU A 700 23.07 27.56 48.91
C LEU A 700 22.88 28.90 49.65
N ILE A 701 22.00 29.77 49.14
CA ILE A 701 21.72 31.10 49.69
C ILE A 701 20.58 31.06 50.72
N THR A 702 19.53 30.25 50.52
CA THR A 702 18.33 30.24 51.39
C THR A 702 18.40 29.31 52.60
N ARG A 703 19.25 28.27 52.59
CA ARG A 703 19.34 27.29 53.69
C ARG A 703 20.52 27.58 54.62
N SER A 704 20.30 27.52 55.94
CA SER A 704 21.35 27.69 56.96
C SER A 704 22.37 26.53 56.99
N ASP A 705 21.94 25.30 56.71
CA ASP A 705 22.78 24.10 56.69
C ASP A 705 23.43 23.85 55.31
N LYS A 706 24.62 24.42 55.10
CA LYS A 706 25.35 24.37 53.82
C LYS A 706 25.67 22.94 53.33
N VAL A 707 25.98 22.01 54.23
CA VAL A 707 26.35 20.62 53.87
C VAL A 707 25.13 19.80 53.42
N ARG A 708 23.99 20.00 54.07
CA ARG A 708 22.73 19.32 53.73
C ARG A 708 22.15 19.88 52.44
N ALA A 709 22.21 21.20 52.26
CA ALA A 709 21.81 21.87 51.02
C ALA A 709 22.68 21.45 49.82
N LEU A 710 23.99 21.28 50.01
CA LEU A 710 24.88 20.77 48.97
C LEU A 710 24.52 19.32 48.60
N ARG A 711 24.32 18.43 49.58
CA ARG A 711 23.94 17.04 49.32
C ARG A 711 22.58 16.93 48.61
N GLU A 712 21.62 17.76 48.99
CA GLU A 712 20.27 17.82 48.41
C GLU A 712 20.29 18.39 46.98
N ALA A 713 21.17 19.35 46.68
CA ALA A 713 21.39 19.89 45.33
C ALA A 713 22.14 18.92 44.39
N PHE A 714 22.99 18.03 44.92
CA PHE A 714 23.72 17.04 44.12
C PHE A 714 22.94 15.74 43.85
N TYR A 715 22.00 15.34 44.72
CA TYR A 715 21.33 14.02 44.66
C TYR A 715 19.79 14.08 44.73
N ARG A 716 19.14 14.98 43.98
CA ARG A 716 17.68 15.05 43.86
C ARG A 716 17.16 13.92 42.94
N GLN A 717 16.13 13.19 43.35
CA GLN A 717 15.69 12.01 42.57
C GLN A 717 14.82 12.35 41.35
N ASN A 718 14.04 13.44 41.40
CA ASN A 718 13.01 13.71 40.38
C ASN A 718 13.27 14.98 39.54
N LEU A 719 14.30 15.77 39.83
CA LEU A 719 14.64 17.00 39.10
C LEU A 719 16.09 16.97 38.60
N PRO A 720 16.45 17.77 37.57
CA PRO A 720 17.82 17.86 37.08
C PRO A 720 18.81 18.25 38.19
N ASN A 721 19.85 17.43 38.37
CA ASN A 721 20.90 17.64 39.36
C ASN A 721 22.17 18.24 38.76
N VAL A 722 23.00 18.83 39.62
CA VAL A 722 24.36 19.26 39.25
C VAL A 722 25.27 18.07 38.92
N THR A 723 25.06 16.91 39.55
CA THR A 723 25.74 15.65 39.19
C THR A 723 25.41 15.22 37.76
N ASN A 724 24.15 15.37 37.34
CA ASN A 724 23.70 15.02 36.00
C ASN A 724 24.28 15.97 34.95
N LEU A 725 24.44 17.26 35.30
CA LEU A 725 25.10 18.26 34.44
C LEU A 725 26.59 17.94 34.26
N LEU A 726 27.29 17.60 35.35
CA LEU A 726 28.70 17.18 35.29
C LEU A 726 28.87 15.89 34.49
N ALA A 727 27.95 14.93 34.64
CA ALA A 727 27.90 13.73 33.81
C ALA A 727 27.77 14.07 32.33
N THR A 728 26.86 14.98 31.95
CA THR A 728 26.70 15.43 30.55
C THR A 728 28.00 16.01 29.99
N VAL A 729 28.72 16.85 30.75
CA VAL A 729 30.01 17.43 30.32
C VAL A 729 31.08 16.35 30.15
N LEU A 730 31.15 15.39 31.08
CA LEU A 730 32.11 14.29 31.01
C LEU A 730 31.87 13.43 29.76
N ILE A 731 30.62 13.05 29.50
CA ILE A 731 30.25 12.28 28.30
C ILE A 731 30.57 13.07 27.04
N PHE A 732 30.27 14.37 27.02
CA PHE A 732 30.58 15.25 25.90
C PHE A 732 32.08 15.22 25.54
N LEU A 733 32.97 15.29 26.53
CA LEU A 733 34.42 15.20 26.32
C LEU A 733 34.86 13.83 25.81
N ILE A 734 34.31 12.75 26.38
CA ILE A 734 34.61 11.38 25.95
C ILE A 734 34.21 11.16 24.48
N VAL A 735 33.03 11.66 24.08
CA VAL A 735 32.54 11.52 22.70
C VAL A 735 33.44 12.27 21.73
N ILE A 736 33.83 13.51 22.03
CA ILE A 736 34.77 14.28 21.20
C ILE A 736 36.08 13.53 21.03
N TYR A 737 36.60 12.93 22.11
CA TYR A 737 37.83 12.14 22.06
C TYR A 737 37.69 10.94 21.11
N PHE A 738 36.63 10.14 21.25
CA PHE A 738 36.39 8.98 20.37
C PHE A 738 36.12 9.37 18.92
N GLN A 739 35.54 10.55 18.67
CA GLN A 739 35.26 11.01 17.33
C GLN A 739 36.52 11.42 16.55
N GLY A 740 37.61 11.73 17.24
CA GLY A 740 38.93 11.99 16.65
C GLY A 740 39.62 10.74 16.06
N PHE A 741 39.16 9.52 16.40
CA PHE A 741 39.77 8.29 15.90
C PHE A 741 39.47 8.07 14.41
N ARG A 742 40.52 8.03 13.59
CA ARG A 742 40.44 7.80 12.15
C ARG A 742 41.60 6.94 11.65
N VAL A 743 41.29 5.99 10.77
CA VAL A 743 42.25 5.20 10.01
C VAL A 743 42.44 5.88 8.66
N VAL A 744 43.65 6.36 8.38
CA VAL A 744 43.93 7.12 7.16
C VAL A 744 44.56 6.20 6.12
N LEU A 745 43.87 6.01 4.99
CA LEU A 745 44.39 5.23 3.86
C LEU A 745 45.02 6.15 2.81
N PRO A 746 46.28 5.92 2.40
CA PRO A 746 46.90 6.73 1.35
C PRO A 746 46.27 6.40 -0.01
N VAL A 747 45.92 7.44 -0.77
CA VAL A 747 45.38 7.32 -2.14
C VAL A 747 46.15 8.26 -3.06
N ARG A 748 46.44 7.81 -4.28
CA ARG A 748 47.13 8.59 -5.31
C ARG A 748 46.22 8.79 -6.51
N SER A 749 46.23 10.00 -7.06
CA SER A 749 45.57 10.27 -8.33
C SER A 749 46.37 9.65 -9.48
N LYS A 750 45.70 8.97 -10.42
CA LYS A 750 46.35 8.49 -11.66
C LYS A 750 46.71 9.64 -12.60
N ASN A 751 45.97 10.76 -12.54
CA ASN A 751 46.10 11.86 -13.50
C ASN A 751 47.17 12.90 -13.12
N ALA A 752 47.44 13.07 -11.82
CA ALA A 752 48.42 14.04 -11.32
C ALA A 752 49.60 13.31 -10.65
N ARG A 753 50.75 13.29 -11.34
CA ARG A 753 51.97 12.61 -10.87
C ARG A 753 52.49 13.32 -9.60
N GLY A 754 52.51 12.62 -8.47
CA GLY A 754 52.99 13.14 -7.18
C GLY A 754 51.91 13.62 -6.22
N GLN A 755 50.64 13.76 -6.65
CA GLN A 755 49.55 14.16 -5.78
C GLN A 755 49.08 12.97 -4.92
N GLN A 756 49.47 12.98 -3.65
CA GLN A 756 49.00 12.02 -2.64
C GLN A 756 47.83 12.65 -1.87
N GLY A 757 46.67 12.02 -1.96
CA GLY A 757 45.53 12.27 -1.09
C GLY A 757 45.49 11.26 0.05
N SER A 758 44.69 11.54 1.05
CA SER A 758 44.45 10.60 2.14
C SER A 758 42.95 10.44 2.32
N TYR A 759 42.48 9.19 2.45
CA TYR A 759 41.08 8.85 2.64
C TYR A 759 40.89 8.38 4.09
N PRO A 760 40.39 9.25 5.00
CA PRO A 760 40.19 8.90 6.40
C PRO A 760 38.89 8.11 6.59
N ILE A 761 39.00 6.88 7.11
CA ILE A 761 37.90 6.08 7.63
C ILE A 761 37.77 6.38 9.12
N LYS A 762 36.71 7.07 9.52
CA LYS A 762 36.45 7.38 10.94
C LYS A 762 35.93 6.15 11.68
N LEU A 763 36.19 6.10 12.99
CA LEU A 763 35.61 5.08 13.88
C LEU A 763 34.09 5.05 13.80
N PHE A 764 33.44 6.22 13.83
CA PHE A 764 31.99 6.37 13.62
C PHE A 764 31.65 6.44 12.12
N TYR A 765 31.93 5.35 11.39
CA TYR A 765 31.77 5.31 9.93
C TYR A 765 30.32 5.53 9.47
N THR A 766 29.36 4.88 10.14
CA THR A 766 27.93 5.00 9.83
C THR A 766 27.25 6.23 10.43
N SER A 767 28.04 7.15 11.02
CA SER A 767 27.50 8.32 11.71
C SER A 767 26.47 7.92 12.78
N ASN A 768 25.48 8.79 13.00
CA ASN A 768 24.43 8.69 14.01
C ASN A 768 23.23 7.82 13.63
N MET A 769 23.14 7.35 12.38
CA MET A 769 21.95 6.68 11.87
C MET A 769 21.57 5.40 12.62
N PRO A 770 22.51 4.54 13.07
CA PRO A 770 22.15 3.31 13.79
C PRO A 770 21.40 3.57 15.10
N ILE A 771 21.74 4.66 15.81
CA ILE A 771 21.05 5.05 17.05
C ILE A 771 19.64 5.50 16.72
N ILE A 772 19.49 6.35 15.70
CA ILE A 772 18.20 6.88 15.26
C ILE A 772 17.26 5.72 14.88
N LEU A 773 17.76 4.77 14.09
CA LEU A 773 17.02 3.57 13.68
C LEU A 773 16.63 2.68 14.87
N GLN A 774 17.57 2.42 15.77
CA GLN A 774 17.32 1.60 16.96
C GLN A 774 16.28 2.28 17.87
N SER A 775 16.43 3.57 18.13
CA SER A 775 15.53 4.35 18.99
C SER A 775 14.13 4.47 18.37
N ALA A 776 14.03 4.63 17.05
CA ALA A 776 12.76 4.63 16.33
C ALA A 776 12.05 3.27 16.43
N LEU A 777 12.77 2.16 16.27
CA LEU A 777 12.22 0.82 16.41
C LEU A 777 11.67 0.57 17.82
N VAL A 778 12.44 0.95 18.84
CA VAL A 778 12.03 0.81 20.24
C VAL A 778 10.83 1.70 20.57
N SER A 779 10.81 2.94 20.05
CA SER A 779 9.67 3.86 20.22
C SER A 779 8.38 3.32 19.59
N ASN A 780 8.47 2.74 18.39
CA ASN A 780 7.33 2.11 17.72
C ASN A 780 6.82 0.90 18.53
N LEU A 781 7.74 0.09 19.08
CA LEU A 781 7.39 -1.03 19.95
C LEU A 781 6.67 -0.56 21.22
N TYR A 782 7.10 0.55 21.82
CA TYR A 782 6.40 1.16 22.97
C TYR A 782 5.02 1.66 22.62
N PHE A 783 4.89 2.41 21.52
CA PHE A 783 3.60 2.94 21.08
C PHE A 783 2.57 1.83 20.86
N ILE A 784 2.98 0.78 20.15
CA ILE A 784 2.16 -0.41 19.91
C ILE A 784 1.81 -1.06 21.25
N SER A 785 2.79 -1.31 22.11
CA SER A 785 2.58 -1.92 23.44
C SER A 785 1.61 -1.11 24.31
N GLN A 786 1.73 0.20 24.34
CA GLN A 786 0.88 1.09 25.15
C GLN A 786 -0.56 1.13 24.61
N LEU A 787 -0.76 1.18 23.29
CA LEU A 787 -2.08 1.11 22.67
C LEU A 787 -2.75 -0.25 22.95
N LEU A 788 -2.01 -1.35 22.82
CA LEU A 788 -2.50 -2.69 23.11
C LEU A 788 -2.87 -2.83 24.59
N HIS A 789 -2.07 -2.29 25.51
CA HIS A 789 -2.36 -2.33 26.94
C HIS A 789 -3.58 -1.48 27.30
N ARG A 790 -3.75 -0.29 26.70
CA ARG A 790 -4.93 0.57 26.90
C ARG A 790 -6.23 -0.05 26.37
N LYS A 791 -6.16 -0.81 25.28
CA LYS A 791 -7.35 -1.35 24.60
C LYS A 791 -7.71 -2.79 25.01
N TYR A 792 -6.73 -3.60 25.40
CA TYR A 792 -6.88 -5.04 25.68
C TYR A 792 -6.19 -5.46 26.99
N ASN A 793 -6.58 -4.82 28.09
CA ASN A 793 -6.02 -5.13 29.41
C ASN A 793 -6.43 -6.56 29.86
N GLY A 794 -5.45 -7.40 30.24
CA GLY A 794 -5.68 -8.76 30.76
C GLY A 794 -5.23 -9.95 29.89
N ASN A 795 -4.72 -9.73 28.67
CA ASN A 795 -4.22 -10.80 27.79
C ASN A 795 -2.74 -11.10 28.04
N PHE A 796 -2.36 -12.39 28.16
CA PHE A 796 -0.95 -12.82 28.36
C PHE A 796 0.00 -12.26 27.28
N LEU A 797 -0.42 -12.16 26.02
CA LEU A 797 0.38 -11.60 24.92
C LEU A 797 0.57 -10.07 25.05
N VAL A 798 -0.43 -9.36 25.56
CA VAL A 798 -0.36 -7.91 25.81
C VAL A 798 0.51 -7.64 27.04
N ASP A 799 0.37 -8.46 28.08
CA ASP A 799 1.19 -8.45 29.28
C ASP A 799 2.65 -8.84 29.00
N LEU A 800 2.89 -9.74 28.03
CA LEU A 800 4.21 -10.11 27.54
C LEU A 800 4.85 -8.96 26.75
N LEU A 801 4.07 -8.20 25.97
CA LEU A 801 4.56 -7.01 25.26
C LEU A 801 4.87 -5.87 26.23
N GLY A 802 3.97 -5.56 27.16
CA GLY A 802 4.24 -4.56 28.21
C GLY A 802 3.04 -4.30 29.14
N LYS A 803 3.30 -4.29 30.45
CA LYS A 803 2.37 -3.75 31.47
C LYS A 803 2.74 -2.30 31.72
N TRP A 804 1.80 -1.38 31.57
CA TRP A 804 2.05 0.05 31.77
C TRP A 804 1.35 0.53 33.04
N LYS A 805 2.04 1.32 33.86
CA LYS A 805 1.43 2.00 35.01
C LYS A 805 1.65 3.49 34.87
N GLU A 806 0.62 4.27 35.13
CA GLU A 806 0.72 5.73 35.18
C GLU A 806 1.42 6.13 36.48
N SER A 807 2.49 6.94 36.37
CA SER A 807 3.20 7.51 37.51
C SER A 807 2.38 8.67 38.10
N GLU A 808 2.09 8.62 39.41
CA GLU A 808 1.28 9.60 40.15
C GLU A 808 1.80 11.05 40.07
N TYR A 809 3.10 11.24 39.80
CA TYR A 809 3.75 12.56 39.85
C TYR A 809 3.98 13.24 38.49
N SER A 810 4.10 12.49 37.39
CA SER A 810 4.47 13.05 36.07
C SER A 810 3.42 12.83 34.98
N GLY A 811 2.34 12.11 35.27
CA GLY A 811 1.38 11.69 34.24
C GLY A 811 2.03 10.83 33.14
N GLN A 812 3.26 10.34 33.33
CA GLN A 812 3.94 9.49 32.37
C GLN A 812 3.59 8.03 32.65
N SER A 813 3.19 7.29 31.61
CA SER A 813 3.05 5.85 31.68
C SER A 813 4.43 5.20 31.56
N VAL A 814 4.88 4.53 32.61
CA VAL A 814 6.15 3.78 32.62
C VAL A 814 5.83 2.29 32.48
N PRO A 815 6.56 1.53 31.66
CA PRO A 815 6.39 0.08 31.61
C PRO A 815 6.88 -0.52 32.93
N VAL A 816 6.04 -1.31 33.60
CA VAL A 816 6.33 -1.99 34.88
C VAL A 816 6.59 -3.50 34.65
N GLY A 817 6.26 -4.03 33.46
CA GLY A 817 6.52 -5.44 33.12
C GLY A 817 6.49 -5.71 31.61
N GLY A 818 6.84 -6.93 31.21
CA GLY A 818 6.90 -7.37 29.79
C GLY A 818 8.22 -7.06 29.10
N ILE A 819 8.28 -7.31 27.79
CA ILE A 819 9.45 -7.03 26.92
C ILE A 819 9.75 -5.53 26.91
N ALA A 820 8.72 -4.68 26.92
CA ALA A 820 8.87 -3.23 27.02
C ALA A 820 9.68 -2.82 28.26
N TYR A 821 9.47 -3.47 29.41
CA TYR A 821 10.29 -3.20 30.60
C TYR A 821 11.76 -3.50 30.34
N TYR A 822 12.10 -4.67 29.78
CA TYR A 822 13.50 -5.06 29.53
C TYR A 822 14.24 -4.25 28.47
N VAL A 823 13.50 -3.63 27.54
CA VAL A 823 14.06 -2.77 26.50
C VAL A 823 14.21 -1.31 26.98
N THR A 824 13.66 -0.97 28.15
CA THR A 824 13.77 0.38 28.74
C THR A 824 15.12 0.55 29.45
N ALA A 825 15.69 1.76 29.38
CA ALA A 825 16.86 2.08 30.19
C ALA A 825 16.46 2.16 31.68
N PRO A 826 17.22 1.56 32.61
CA PRO A 826 16.98 1.74 34.04
C PRO A 826 17.21 3.20 34.44
N SER A 827 16.30 3.75 35.25
CA SER A 827 16.26 5.17 35.62
C SER A 827 17.43 5.65 36.49
N SER A 828 18.15 4.73 37.14
CA SER A 828 19.27 5.10 38.01
C SER A 828 20.27 3.96 38.22
N LEU A 829 21.48 4.33 38.63
CA LEU A 829 22.51 3.38 39.08
C LEU A 829 22.02 2.54 40.30
N ALA A 830 21.10 3.09 41.10
CA ALA A 830 20.49 2.40 42.22
C ALA A 830 19.48 1.33 41.75
N ASP A 831 18.70 1.61 40.71
CA ASP A 831 17.78 0.63 40.11
C ASP A 831 18.53 -0.51 39.41
N MET A 832 19.71 -0.24 38.86
CA MET A 832 20.61 -1.26 38.32
C MET A 832 21.12 -2.21 39.41
N ALA A 833 21.50 -1.68 40.57
CA ALA A 833 21.93 -2.48 41.71
C ALA A 833 20.79 -3.34 42.27
N ALA A 834 19.55 -2.84 42.21
CA ALA A 834 18.35 -3.57 42.61
C ALA A 834 17.96 -4.67 41.61
N ASN A 835 18.09 -4.42 40.29
CA ASN A 835 17.67 -5.34 39.23
C ASN A 835 18.80 -5.57 38.20
N PRO A 836 19.84 -6.37 38.52
CA PRO A 836 21.02 -6.54 37.66
C PRO A 836 20.70 -7.24 36.33
N PHE A 837 19.72 -8.13 36.31
CA PHE A 837 19.31 -8.85 35.11
C PHE A 837 18.69 -7.94 34.04
N HIS A 838 17.88 -6.97 34.48
CA HIS A 838 17.25 -5.99 33.60
C HIS A 838 18.29 -5.11 32.90
N ALA A 839 19.26 -4.59 33.66
CA ALA A 839 20.34 -3.77 33.12
C ALA A 839 21.27 -4.56 32.18
N LEU A 840 21.57 -5.82 32.50
CA LEU A 840 22.38 -6.68 31.63
C LEU A 840 21.68 -6.94 30.28
N PHE A 841 20.38 -7.24 30.31
CA PHE A 841 19.60 -7.45 29.09
C PHE A 841 19.57 -6.19 28.22
N TYR A 842 19.28 -5.03 28.83
CA TYR A 842 19.28 -3.75 28.13
C TYR A 842 20.64 -3.46 27.48
N LEU A 843 21.75 -3.67 28.21
CA LEU A 843 23.11 -3.47 27.71
C LEU A 843 23.41 -4.37 26.50
N VAL A 844 23.12 -5.67 26.60
CA VAL A 844 23.36 -6.62 25.50
C VAL A 844 22.48 -6.29 24.29
N PHE A 845 21.21 -5.97 24.53
CA PHE A 845 20.27 -5.58 23.48
C PHE A 845 20.72 -4.31 22.74
N MET A 846 21.10 -3.26 23.47
CA MET A 846 21.56 -2.00 22.87
C MET A 846 22.82 -2.20 22.02
N LEU A 847 23.84 -2.88 22.56
CA LEU A 847 25.09 -3.12 21.83
C LEU A 847 24.89 -3.94 20.56
N THR A 848 24.10 -5.00 20.66
CA THR A 848 23.83 -5.89 19.51
C THR A 848 22.97 -5.19 18.45
N ALA A 849 21.92 -4.47 18.85
CA ALA A 849 21.06 -3.72 17.94
C ALA A 849 21.84 -2.63 17.19
N CYS A 850 22.64 -1.82 17.89
CA CYS A 850 23.43 -0.75 17.25
C CYS A 850 24.51 -1.31 16.29
N ALA A 851 25.15 -2.44 16.64
CA ALA A 851 26.13 -3.09 15.75
C ALA A 851 25.47 -3.67 14.48
N LEU A 852 24.31 -4.32 14.63
CA LEU A 852 23.56 -4.89 13.50
C LEU A 852 23.05 -3.78 12.58
N PHE A 853 22.40 -2.75 13.12
CA PHE A 853 21.88 -1.64 12.31
C PHE A 853 22.98 -0.88 11.57
N SER A 854 24.14 -0.68 12.21
CA SER A 854 25.30 -0.08 11.54
C SER A 854 25.76 -0.92 10.34
N LYS A 855 25.88 -2.24 10.51
CA LYS A 855 26.29 -3.13 9.41
C LYS A 855 25.26 -3.18 8.27
N THR A 856 23.97 -3.18 8.57
CA THR A 856 22.95 -3.12 7.51
C THR A 856 22.94 -1.76 6.82
N TRP A 857 23.25 -0.68 7.55
CA TRP A 857 23.22 0.67 7.00
C TRP A 857 24.30 0.92 5.95
N ILE A 858 25.51 0.35 6.11
CA ILE A 858 26.58 0.51 5.10
C ILE A 858 26.19 -0.09 3.73
N GLU A 859 25.37 -1.14 3.72
CA GLU A 859 24.89 -1.78 2.49
C GLU A 859 23.81 -0.93 1.81
N VAL A 860 22.89 -0.35 2.60
CA VAL A 860 21.77 0.46 2.07
C VAL A 860 22.23 1.87 1.64
N SER A 861 23.17 2.47 2.37
CA SER A 861 23.64 3.84 2.10
C SER A 861 24.61 3.97 0.92
N GLY A 862 24.99 2.86 0.28
CA GLY A 862 25.99 2.87 -0.80
C GLY A 862 27.40 3.26 -0.30
N SER A 863 27.66 3.08 1.00
CA SER A 863 28.98 3.27 1.64
C SER A 863 29.69 1.94 1.87
N SER A 864 29.24 0.88 1.18
CA SER A 864 29.91 -0.42 1.25
C SER A 864 31.32 -0.34 0.66
N ALA A 865 32.20 -1.25 1.07
CA ALA A 865 33.56 -1.32 0.54
C ALA A 865 33.60 -1.44 -1.00
N ARG A 866 32.57 -2.05 -1.60
CA ARG A 866 32.44 -2.16 -3.06
C ARG A 866 32.08 -0.82 -3.70
N ASP A 867 31.15 -0.09 -3.10
CA ASP A 867 30.65 1.18 -3.65
C ASP A 867 31.71 2.27 -3.50
N VAL A 868 32.40 2.33 -2.36
CA VAL A 868 33.53 3.26 -2.14
C VAL A 868 34.69 2.94 -3.10
N ALA A 869 35.00 1.66 -3.31
CA ALA A 869 36.02 1.27 -4.29
C ALA A 869 35.63 1.70 -5.72
N LYS A 870 34.35 1.59 -6.08
CA LYS A 870 33.83 2.03 -7.38
C LYS A 870 33.93 3.56 -7.51
N GLN A 871 33.56 4.32 -6.49
CA GLN A 871 33.67 5.79 -6.46
C GLN A 871 35.13 6.26 -6.61
N LEU A 872 36.05 5.65 -5.84
CA LEU A 872 37.49 5.97 -5.95
C LEU A 872 38.02 5.66 -7.36
N LYS A 873 37.57 4.56 -7.95
CA LYS A 873 37.93 4.19 -9.33
C LYS A 873 37.40 5.19 -10.36
N GLU A 874 36.16 5.63 -10.23
CA GLU A 874 35.56 6.67 -11.09
C GLU A 874 36.32 8.00 -10.96
N GLN A 875 36.80 8.34 -9.76
CA GLN A 875 37.66 9.51 -9.49
C GLN A 875 39.13 9.32 -9.91
N GLN A 876 39.50 8.19 -10.53
CA GLN A 876 40.88 7.85 -10.90
C GLN A 876 41.86 7.83 -9.71
N MET A 877 41.37 7.49 -8.52
CA MET A 877 42.17 7.37 -7.30
C MET A 877 42.54 5.90 -7.04
N VAL A 878 43.81 5.62 -6.79
CA VAL A 878 44.34 4.28 -6.50
C VAL A 878 45.21 4.26 -5.27
N MET A 879 45.16 3.15 -4.53
CA MET A 879 46.04 2.93 -3.40
C MET A 879 47.45 2.55 -3.90
N PRO A 880 48.52 3.19 -3.41
CA PRO A 880 49.88 2.87 -3.83
C PRO A 880 50.22 1.40 -3.54
N GLY A 881 50.85 0.73 -4.51
CA GLY A 881 51.32 -0.67 -4.37
C GLY A 881 50.25 -1.75 -4.53
N HIS A 882 48.97 -1.39 -4.72
CA HIS A 882 47.87 -2.35 -4.83
C HIS A 882 47.19 -2.27 -6.19
N ARG A 883 46.85 -3.43 -6.79
CA ARG A 883 46.00 -3.49 -7.99
C ARG A 883 44.57 -3.08 -7.66
N ASP A 884 43.81 -2.60 -8.64
CA ASP A 884 42.41 -2.14 -8.49
C ASP A 884 41.50 -3.18 -7.81
N SER A 885 41.75 -4.48 -8.00
CA SER A 885 41.02 -5.59 -7.33
C SER A 885 41.32 -5.71 -5.83
N ASN A 886 42.53 -5.31 -5.41
CA ASN A 886 42.96 -5.39 -4.02
C ASN A 886 42.45 -4.20 -3.20
N LEU A 887 42.16 -3.05 -3.83
CA LEU A 887 41.56 -1.89 -3.16
C LEU A 887 40.25 -2.25 -2.46
N GLN A 888 39.37 -2.99 -3.14
CA GLN A 888 38.11 -3.45 -2.56
C GLN A 888 38.36 -4.39 -1.36
N LYS A 889 39.34 -5.28 -1.45
CA LYS A 889 39.68 -6.24 -0.39
C LYS A 889 40.20 -5.52 0.86
N GLU A 890 41.05 -4.52 0.68
CA GLU A 890 41.58 -3.69 1.77
C GLU A 890 40.46 -2.89 2.45
N LEU A 891 39.60 -2.23 1.65
CA LEU A 891 38.44 -1.49 2.17
C LEU A 891 37.46 -2.40 2.91
N ASN A 892 37.24 -3.63 2.43
CA ASN A 892 36.36 -4.61 3.05
C ASN A 892 36.89 -5.14 4.39
N ARG A 893 38.18 -4.98 4.67
CA ARG A 893 38.76 -5.29 5.97
C ARG A 893 38.47 -4.20 7.01
N TYR A 894 38.43 -2.93 6.61
CA TYR A 894 38.28 -1.80 7.52
C TYR A 894 36.83 -1.29 7.67
N ILE A 895 36.05 -1.24 6.59
CA ILE A 895 34.71 -0.61 6.61
C ILE A 895 33.71 -1.41 7.46
N PRO A 896 33.51 -2.72 7.27
CA PRO A 896 32.55 -3.48 8.08
C PRO A 896 32.95 -3.56 9.56
N THR A 897 34.26 -3.63 9.85
CA THR A 897 34.77 -3.62 11.23
C THR A 897 34.58 -2.26 11.89
N ALA A 898 34.86 -1.16 11.18
CA ALA A 898 34.65 0.19 11.68
C ALA A 898 33.16 0.47 11.90
N ALA A 899 32.28 -0.01 11.01
CA ALA A 899 30.84 0.10 11.18
C ALA A 899 30.35 -0.65 12.43
N ALA A 900 30.61 -1.96 12.52
CA ALA A 900 30.13 -2.77 13.64
C ALA A 900 30.71 -2.33 14.99
N PHE A 901 32.02 -2.07 15.04
CA PHE A 901 32.68 -1.63 16.26
C PHE A 901 32.29 -0.19 16.64
N GLY A 902 32.18 0.71 15.65
CA GLY A 902 31.70 2.08 15.86
C GLY A 902 30.26 2.10 16.40
N GLY A 903 29.36 1.29 15.84
CA GLY A 903 27.99 1.12 16.33
C GLY A 903 27.94 0.56 17.75
N MET A 904 28.81 -0.40 18.08
CA MET A 904 28.92 -0.96 19.43
C MET A 904 29.44 0.08 20.44
N CYS A 905 30.49 0.85 20.10
CA CYS A 905 31.01 1.93 20.95
C CYS A 905 29.95 3.01 21.19
N ILE A 906 29.21 3.39 20.16
CA ILE A 906 28.07 4.31 20.26
C ILE A 906 27.00 3.78 21.22
N GLY A 907 26.62 2.49 21.10
CA GLY A 907 25.68 1.85 22.01
C GLY A 907 26.18 1.84 23.45
N ALA A 908 27.47 1.54 23.67
CA ALA A 908 28.08 1.56 24.99
C ALA A 908 28.06 2.96 25.62
N LEU A 909 28.40 3.99 24.85
CA LEU A 909 28.38 5.39 25.31
C LEU A 909 26.96 5.85 25.66
N THR A 910 25.96 5.40 24.90
CA THR A 910 24.53 5.67 25.18
C THR A 910 24.13 5.07 26.52
N VAL A 911 24.45 3.78 26.73
CA VAL A 911 24.15 3.06 27.97
C VAL A 911 24.83 3.71 29.17
N LEU A 912 26.11 4.10 29.03
CA LEU A 912 26.84 4.83 30.08
C LEU A 912 26.17 6.18 30.39
N ALA A 913 25.70 6.90 29.37
CA ALA A 913 25.04 8.17 29.53
C ALA A 913 23.69 8.07 30.24
N ASP A 914 22.90 7.04 29.90
CA ASP A 914 21.63 6.73 30.56
C ASP A 914 21.85 6.33 32.02
N PHE A 915 22.89 5.52 32.32
CA PHE A 915 23.22 5.13 33.69
C PHE A 915 23.70 6.28 34.58
N MET A 916 24.42 7.25 34.01
CA MET A 916 24.86 8.44 34.74
C MET A 916 23.75 9.49 34.90
N GLY A 917 22.55 9.27 34.32
CA GLY A 917 21.42 10.18 34.41
C GLY A 917 21.65 11.51 33.70
N ALA A 918 22.41 11.51 32.60
CA ALA A 918 22.81 12.72 31.90
C ALA A 918 21.61 13.55 31.40
N ILE A 919 21.70 14.89 31.54
CA ILE A 919 20.65 15.83 31.17
C ILE A 919 20.48 15.85 29.65
N GLY A 920 19.31 15.45 29.13
CA GLY A 920 18.99 15.49 27.69
C GLY A 920 18.81 14.12 27.01
N SER A 921 18.76 13.01 27.77
CA SER A 921 18.79 11.62 27.30
C SER A 921 20.18 11.22 26.80
N GLY A 922 20.68 10.03 27.15
CA GLY A 922 21.99 9.55 26.72
C GLY A 922 22.11 9.43 25.21
N THR A 923 21.01 9.02 24.56
CA THR A 923 20.87 9.03 23.09
C THR A 923 20.94 10.43 22.49
N GLY A 924 20.25 11.42 23.09
CA GLY A 924 20.18 12.78 22.59
C GLY A 924 21.53 13.49 22.64
N ILE A 925 22.22 13.45 23.78
CA ILE A 925 23.53 14.08 23.94
C ILE A 925 24.51 13.56 22.89
N LEU A 926 24.60 12.25 22.71
CA LEU A 926 25.52 11.63 21.76
C LEU A 926 25.26 12.07 20.32
N LEU A 927 23.97 12.17 19.94
CA LEU A 927 23.57 12.68 18.63
C LEU A 927 24.03 14.13 18.45
N ALA A 928 23.76 15.00 19.42
CA ALA A 928 24.10 16.42 19.37
C ALA A 928 25.61 16.64 19.23
N VAL A 929 26.44 15.98 20.06
CA VAL A 929 27.91 16.12 19.98
C VAL A 929 28.42 15.68 18.61
N THR A 930 27.93 14.54 18.13
CA THR A 930 28.40 13.98 16.86
C THR A 930 28.04 14.89 15.69
N ILE A 931 26.84 15.48 15.71
CA ILE A 931 26.40 16.46 14.71
C ILE A 931 27.26 17.73 14.78
N ILE A 932 27.46 18.30 15.97
CA ILE A 932 28.26 19.52 16.15
C ILE A 932 29.67 19.31 15.62
N TYR A 933 30.28 18.16 15.91
CA TYR A 933 31.61 17.84 15.40
C TYR A 933 31.64 17.70 13.88
N GLN A 934 30.62 17.07 13.26
CA GLN A 934 30.51 17.00 11.80
C GLN A 934 30.35 18.37 11.15
N TYR A 935 29.58 19.25 11.78
CA TYR A 935 29.43 20.64 11.36
C TYR A 935 30.73 21.42 11.47
N PHE A 936 31.45 21.26 12.59
CA PHE A 936 32.75 21.87 12.80
C PHE A 936 33.76 21.46 11.73
N GLU A 937 33.86 20.17 11.40
CA GLU A 937 34.77 19.69 10.36
C GLU A 937 34.37 20.18 8.96
N THR A 938 33.06 20.30 8.70
CA THR A 938 32.55 20.86 7.43
C THR A 938 32.89 22.35 7.33
N PHE A 939 32.74 23.08 8.43
CA PHE A 939 33.10 24.48 8.55
C PHE A 939 34.60 24.70 8.34
N GLU A 940 35.46 23.88 8.94
CA GLU A 940 36.92 23.93 8.72
C GLU A 940 37.30 23.61 7.27
N LYS A 941 36.68 22.61 6.65
CA LYS A 941 36.91 22.24 5.24
C LYS A 941 36.53 23.37 4.28
N GLU A 942 35.37 24.00 4.46
CA GLU A 942 34.95 25.12 3.62
C GLU A 942 35.84 26.35 3.83
N LYS A 943 36.19 26.66 5.08
CA LYS A 943 37.11 27.74 5.41
C LYS A 943 38.51 27.53 4.81
N ALA A 944 39.04 26.31 4.86
CA ALA A 944 40.31 25.96 4.24
C ALA A 944 40.25 26.05 2.70
N SER A 945 39.11 25.70 2.09
CA SER A 945 38.90 25.83 0.66
C SER A 945 38.83 27.29 0.18
N GLU A 946 38.28 28.21 0.99
CA GLU A 946 38.29 29.64 0.67
C GLU A 946 39.68 30.26 0.88
N LEU A 947 40.38 29.94 1.97
CA LEU A 947 41.74 30.43 2.24
C LEU A 947 42.76 29.95 1.19
N GLY A 948 42.62 28.72 0.69
CA GLY A 948 43.45 28.21 -0.39
C GLY A 948 43.22 28.89 -1.75
N LEU A 949 42.07 29.54 -1.95
CA LEU A 949 41.78 30.33 -3.16
C LEU A 949 42.40 31.73 -3.10
N PHE A 950 42.69 32.25 -1.91
CA PHE A 950 43.35 33.53 -1.67
C PHE A 950 44.87 33.39 -1.41
N GLY A 951 45.38 32.16 -1.38
CA GLY A 951 46.79 31.84 -1.18
C GLY A 951 47.47 31.34 -2.45
N PHE A 952 47.42 32.13 -3.53
CA PHE A 952 48.33 32.06 -4.68
C PHE A 952 48.57 33.46 -5.23
#